data_AF-A0AAP8H0S8-F1
#
_entry.id   AF-A0AAP8H0S8-F1
#
_cell.length_a   1.000
_cell.length_b   1.000
_cell.length_c   1.000
_cell.angle_alpha   90.00
_cell.angle_beta   90.00
_cell.angle_gamma   90.00
#
_symmetry.space_group_name_H-M   'P 1'
#
loop_
_entity.id
_entity.type
_entity.pdbx_description
1 polymer ?
#
loop_
_entity_poly.entity_id
_entity_poly.type
_entity_poly.pdbx_seq_one_letter_code
_entity_poly.pdbx_strand_id
1 'polypeptide(L)'
;MFQKPMKVFVTSAIVTTTLFSPIMTSGLTAHAETVAEQTTNKYEQREFDLPGVGNFGSEADRERRSAQKTFMPTGIYVKPNEEVTIEVLGTKNIRAIIGTHQYDKEWGKEIDLSPGMNKISSPNGGLLGFDNHQDTGTVKVKVTQGGSPVPFFELGKHTKADWIAMMDKYPDAHAVQLKSEKAVLTVTQESAKKYIVDQDPVPLLKKYDEMIRAQDQISGLSETDSNPLHRPTHRIWAFVENPHKPDWGMYASLDGATFTTAGDAIADALDVNKFGWGPFHEAGHARQQYPWTWNHDLRGMTEVTVNLYSLAAQKQLFPNQPTRLEAEGHYDRAFTYLKQTDKEYKNIDDLFVKVVMLWQLHLAYGEDFYPNLHKLYRELPKDQLPKTDEEKLQAFIYNTSKVAKQNVLPFFDQWGLKASQEMRQKIEALNYPILTAPIWEATDSKPIKANVLKLGGRVWKDSNQNGIQDQSEKGMEGVRVQLLNKDGNGLKEVKTDKEGHYLFDGLIENTYRVQVKKPAGYVFMQKQSGQDMTVDSNVSETGVTDAITLLHDDLTIDAGVNRNIFKDVPQGHWAFNAIHDLANEGIIAGYGNGIFGMGDNVTREQVAALIYRTLHIEKQDKYENPYGDIDKNSTMFPEEILALTKLGVFQGDDQGNFRPRATLTRAEMAQVITKAFRLDVKAPHNFNDVPENSWAKDAISAVQSNQIAAGVGEGKFAPDMKVTREQYAQFLYNAILNERSHQ
;
A
#
# COMPACT_ATOMS: atom_id res chain seq x y z
N MET A 1 8.74 -39.43 -35.74
CA MET A 1 10.21 -39.49 -35.82
C MET A 1 10.75 -38.62 -34.69
N PHE A 2 11.48 -39.27 -33.75
CA PHE A 2 12.37 -38.78 -32.67
C PHE A 2 11.91 -37.61 -31.74
N GLN A 3 11.74 -37.77 -30.41
CA GLN A 3 12.69 -38.08 -29.30
C GLN A 3 13.89 -37.11 -29.28
N LYS A 4 14.37 -36.50 -28.18
CA LYS A 4 14.47 -36.90 -26.75
C LYS A 4 14.98 -35.68 -25.90
N PRO A 5 15.36 -35.78 -24.59
CA PRO A 5 14.69 -35.05 -23.49
C PRO A 5 15.62 -34.19 -22.59
N MET A 6 15.05 -33.60 -21.52
CA MET A 6 15.76 -32.83 -20.48
C MET A 6 15.67 -33.48 -19.09
N LYS A 7 16.72 -33.24 -18.28
CA LYS A 7 17.18 -33.94 -17.06
C LYS A 7 16.33 -33.71 -15.80
N VAL A 8 16.29 -34.72 -14.93
CA VAL A 8 15.93 -34.63 -13.50
C VAL A 8 17.13 -35.10 -12.67
N PHE A 9 17.48 -34.34 -11.62
CA PHE A 9 18.54 -34.68 -10.66
C PHE A 9 17.99 -35.54 -9.51
N VAL A 10 18.76 -36.56 -9.16
CA VAL A 10 18.56 -37.54 -8.08
C VAL A 10 19.69 -37.36 -7.07
N THR A 11 19.35 -37.37 -5.77
CA THR A 11 20.25 -37.63 -4.63
C THR A 11 19.37 -37.99 -3.44
N SER A 12 19.62 -38.97 -2.57
CA SER A 12 20.43 -40.19 -2.52
C SER A 12 19.85 -40.97 -1.33
N ALA A 13 19.54 -42.25 -1.50
CA ALA A 13 19.09 -43.14 -0.43
C ALA A 13 20.30 -43.91 0.14
N ILE A 14 20.49 -43.90 1.46
CA ILE A 14 21.46 -44.75 2.15
C ILE A 14 20.69 -45.90 2.81
N VAL A 15 20.97 -47.11 2.33
CA VAL A 15 20.55 -48.38 2.92
C VAL A 15 21.53 -48.73 4.04
N THR A 16 21.02 -49.04 5.23
CA THR A 16 21.78 -49.81 6.22
C THR A 16 20.95 -50.99 6.72
N THR A 17 21.62 -52.14 6.63
CA THR A 17 21.31 -53.52 6.96
C THR A 17 20.57 -53.77 8.28
N THR A 18 19.55 -54.62 8.17
CA THR A 18 18.88 -55.36 9.24
C THR A 18 19.80 -56.39 9.91
N LEU A 19 19.88 -56.36 11.24
CA LEU A 19 20.28 -57.50 12.07
C LEU A 19 19.09 -57.87 12.96
N PHE A 20 18.57 -59.08 12.76
CA PHE A 20 17.56 -59.69 13.61
C PHE A 20 18.17 -60.07 14.97
N SER A 21 17.47 -59.77 16.06
CA SER A 21 17.58 -60.45 17.35
C SER A 21 16.17 -60.78 17.85
N PRO A 22 15.93 -61.94 18.49
CA PRO A 22 14.59 -62.41 18.79
C PRO A 22 14.03 -61.76 20.07
N ILE A 23 12.82 -61.24 19.91
CA ILE A 23 11.70 -61.05 20.86
C ILE A 23 12.00 -61.29 22.35
N MET A 24 11.86 -60.23 23.14
CA MET A 24 11.26 -60.30 24.48
C MET A 24 9.84 -59.73 24.39
N THR A 25 8.86 -60.59 24.61
CA THR A 25 7.43 -60.29 24.69
C THR A 25 7.12 -59.44 25.92
N SER A 26 7.19 -58.11 25.79
CA SER A 26 6.63 -57.19 26.80
C SER A 26 6.25 -55.80 26.24
N GLY A 27 6.23 -55.62 24.91
CA GLY A 27 6.01 -54.32 24.27
C GLY A 27 4.66 -54.14 23.55
N LEU A 28 3.85 -55.19 23.39
CA LEU A 28 2.59 -55.09 22.64
C LEU A 28 1.45 -54.44 23.45
N THR A 29 1.47 -54.55 24.78
CA THR A 29 0.49 -53.87 25.65
C THR A 29 0.82 -52.39 25.81
N ALA A 30 2.08 -52.01 26.02
CA ALA A 30 2.47 -50.60 26.21
C ALA A 30 2.28 -49.74 24.94
N HIS A 31 2.49 -50.29 23.74
CA HIS A 31 2.23 -49.57 22.48
C HIS A 31 0.75 -49.54 22.09
N ALA A 32 -0.03 -50.58 22.44
CA ALA A 32 -1.47 -50.55 22.27
C ALA A 32 -2.15 -49.60 23.27
N GLU A 33 -1.66 -49.52 24.52
CA GLU A 33 -2.12 -48.56 25.54
C GLU A 33 -1.77 -47.11 25.16
N THR A 34 -0.55 -46.82 24.67
CA THR A 34 -0.20 -45.46 24.24
C THR A 34 -0.91 -45.00 22.98
N VAL A 35 -1.18 -45.90 22.02
CA VAL A 35 -1.99 -45.56 20.84
C VAL A 35 -3.48 -45.46 21.21
N ALA A 36 -3.98 -46.31 22.12
CA ALA A 36 -5.35 -46.24 22.62
C ALA A 36 -5.61 -44.97 23.46
N GLU A 37 -4.70 -44.59 24.36
CA GLU A 37 -4.74 -43.32 25.13
C GLU A 37 -4.64 -42.08 24.23
N GLN A 38 -3.82 -42.13 23.17
CA GLN A 38 -3.77 -41.06 22.16
C GLN A 38 -5.07 -40.94 21.36
N THR A 39 -5.80 -42.04 21.13
CA THR A 39 -7.12 -41.99 20.48
C THR A 39 -8.27 -41.59 21.42
N THR A 40 -8.21 -41.89 22.73
CA THR A 40 -9.27 -41.51 23.68
C THR A 40 -9.22 -40.02 24.07
N ASN A 41 -8.05 -39.38 24.05
CA ASN A 41 -7.87 -37.98 24.47
C ASN A 41 -7.61 -36.98 23.34
N LYS A 42 -7.87 -37.35 22.06
CA LYS A 42 -7.59 -36.50 20.87
C LYS A 42 -8.10 -35.05 20.98
N TYR A 43 -9.23 -34.83 21.64
CA TYR A 43 -9.89 -33.52 21.76
C TYR A 43 -9.80 -32.90 23.14
N GLU A 44 -8.98 -33.47 24.03
CA GLU A 44 -8.83 -33.00 25.39
C GLU A 44 -7.55 -32.17 25.52
N GLN A 45 -7.69 -30.86 25.73
CA GLN A 45 -6.57 -29.98 26.03
C GLN A 45 -6.49 -29.72 27.54
N ARG A 46 -5.37 -30.09 28.15
CA ARG A 46 -5.10 -29.87 29.58
C ARG A 46 -3.87 -28.99 29.85
N GLU A 47 -3.09 -28.67 28.83
CA GLU A 47 -1.91 -27.80 28.93
C GLU A 47 -2.13 -26.53 28.11
N PHE A 48 -1.79 -25.39 28.69
CA PHE A 48 -2.07 -24.07 28.14
C PHE A 48 -0.85 -23.16 28.24
N ASP A 49 -0.50 -22.54 27.11
CA ASP A 49 0.44 -21.42 27.03
C ASP A 49 -0.37 -20.12 27.06
N LEU A 50 -0.37 -19.44 28.20
CA LEU A 50 -1.17 -18.23 28.41
C LEU A 50 -0.31 -16.98 28.19
N PRO A 51 -0.44 -16.27 27.06
CA PRO A 51 0.25 -15.00 26.87
C PRO A 51 -0.29 -13.93 27.85
N GLY A 52 0.54 -12.97 28.21
CA GLY A 52 0.16 -11.80 28.98
C GLY A 52 -0.79 -10.92 28.17
N VAL A 53 -2.00 -10.72 28.69
CA VAL A 53 -3.06 -9.96 28.02
C VAL A 53 -3.38 -8.62 28.70
N GLY A 54 -2.58 -8.22 29.70
CA GLY A 54 -2.77 -7.01 30.51
C GLY A 54 -4.05 -7.06 31.35
N ASN A 55 -4.27 -6.08 32.22
CA ASN A 55 -5.51 -5.99 33.02
C ASN A 55 -6.68 -5.43 32.20
N PHE A 56 -7.87 -6.06 32.25
CA PHE A 56 -9.02 -5.62 31.44
C PHE A 56 -9.47 -4.18 31.70
N GLY A 57 -9.38 -3.70 32.95
CA GLY A 57 -9.72 -2.32 33.32
C GLY A 57 -8.68 -1.34 32.79
N SER A 58 -7.39 -1.67 32.92
CA SER A 58 -6.29 -0.87 32.37
C SER A 58 -6.36 -0.75 30.84
N GLU A 59 -6.69 -1.84 30.14
CA GLU A 59 -6.89 -1.84 28.68
C GLU A 59 -8.06 -0.95 28.25
N ALA A 60 -9.18 -1.01 28.99
CA ALA A 60 -10.34 -0.17 28.72
C ALA A 60 -10.04 1.32 28.96
N ASP A 61 -9.35 1.62 30.07
CA ASP A 61 -8.87 2.96 30.41
C ASP A 61 -7.90 3.53 29.36
N ARG A 62 -7.00 2.68 28.84
CA ARG A 62 -6.05 3.01 27.77
C ARG A 62 -6.79 3.40 26.52
N GLU A 63 -7.76 2.60 26.10
CA GLU A 63 -8.49 2.81 24.84
C GLU A 63 -9.63 3.83 24.94
N ARG A 64 -9.96 4.27 26.17
CA ARG A 64 -11.05 5.21 26.50
C ARG A 64 -12.46 4.64 26.29
N ARG A 65 -12.64 3.35 26.56
CA ARG A 65 -13.88 2.61 26.33
C ARG A 65 -14.35 1.86 27.57
N SER A 66 -15.51 1.21 27.48
CA SER A 66 -16.03 0.33 28.53
C SER A 66 -15.17 -0.92 28.70
N ALA A 67 -15.07 -1.39 29.94
CA ALA A 67 -14.34 -2.60 30.30
C ALA A 67 -15.04 -3.86 29.77
N GLN A 68 -14.23 -4.85 29.40
CA GLN A 68 -14.68 -6.16 28.94
C GLN A 68 -13.85 -7.24 29.65
N LYS A 69 -14.51 -8.07 30.43
CA LYS A 69 -13.90 -9.04 31.31
C LYS A 69 -13.90 -10.41 30.65
N THR A 70 -13.00 -10.58 29.69
CA THR A 70 -12.88 -11.83 28.93
C THR A 70 -11.70 -12.68 29.41
N PHE A 71 -11.82 -13.98 29.21
CA PHE A 71 -10.90 -15.00 29.70
C PHE A 71 -10.48 -15.93 28.57
N MET A 72 -9.28 -16.51 28.66
CA MET A 72 -8.83 -17.53 27.72
C MET A 72 -9.65 -18.81 27.96
N PRO A 73 -10.40 -19.31 26.97
CA PRO A 73 -11.20 -20.51 27.13
C PRO A 73 -10.32 -21.76 27.21
N THR A 74 -10.78 -22.78 27.93
CA THR A 74 -10.03 -24.04 28.09
C THR A 74 -10.70 -25.25 27.43
N GLY A 75 -12.00 -25.16 27.12
CA GLY A 75 -12.79 -26.33 26.71
C GLY A 75 -13.04 -27.34 27.86
N ILE A 76 -12.86 -26.92 29.11
CA ILE A 76 -13.08 -27.76 30.30
C ILE A 76 -14.30 -27.25 31.07
N TYR A 77 -15.23 -28.15 31.35
CA TYR A 77 -16.36 -27.92 32.25
C TYR A 77 -16.07 -28.52 33.63
N VAL A 78 -16.36 -27.75 34.68
CA VAL A 78 -16.25 -28.15 36.07
C VAL A 78 -17.65 -28.28 36.66
N LYS A 79 -17.99 -29.45 37.21
CA LYS A 79 -19.31 -29.66 37.84
C LYS A 79 -19.43 -28.86 39.14
N PRO A 80 -20.66 -28.56 39.61
CA PRO A 80 -20.90 -28.02 40.93
C PRO A 80 -20.11 -28.76 42.02
N ASN A 81 -19.29 -28.01 42.77
CA ASN A 81 -18.42 -28.49 43.86
C ASN A 81 -17.33 -29.50 43.46
N GLU A 82 -17.11 -29.76 42.17
CA GLU A 82 -15.98 -30.58 41.71
C GLU A 82 -14.66 -29.87 42.03
N GLU A 83 -13.71 -30.62 42.59
CA GLU A 83 -12.35 -30.14 42.82
C GLU A 83 -11.51 -30.35 41.55
N VAL A 84 -10.86 -29.28 41.10
CA VAL A 84 -9.93 -29.29 39.97
C VAL A 84 -8.55 -28.92 40.48
N THR A 85 -7.54 -29.68 40.06
CA THR A 85 -6.15 -29.43 40.42
C THR A 85 -5.40 -28.84 39.24
N ILE A 86 -4.79 -27.67 39.47
CA ILE A 86 -4.12 -26.87 38.43
C ILE A 86 -2.69 -26.58 38.86
N GLU A 87 -1.73 -26.93 38.02
CA GLU A 87 -0.33 -26.58 38.16
C GLU A 87 -0.06 -25.29 37.37
N VAL A 88 0.44 -24.26 38.05
CA VAL A 88 0.92 -23.02 37.42
C VAL A 88 2.44 -23.08 37.39
N LEU A 89 3.02 -23.18 36.19
CA LEU A 89 4.46 -23.19 36.00
C LEU A 89 5.01 -21.76 35.89
N GLY A 90 6.15 -21.51 36.53
CA GLY A 90 6.81 -20.20 36.52
C GLY A 90 6.71 -19.50 37.88
N THR A 91 6.75 -18.17 37.88
CA THR A 91 6.83 -17.36 39.12
C THR A 91 5.73 -16.31 39.25
N LYS A 92 4.79 -16.27 38.30
CA LYS A 92 3.73 -15.25 38.24
C LYS A 92 2.40 -15.84 38.70
N ASN A 93 1.65 -15.07 39.48
CA ASN A 93 0.27 -15.39 39.80
C ASN A 93 -0.60 -15.10 38.59
N ILE A 94 -1.62 -15.94 38.38
CA ILE A 94 -2.66 -15.75 37.37
C ILE A 94 -4.02 -15.93 38.03
N ARG A 95 -5.10 -15.79 37.26
CA ARG A 95 -6.46 -16.05 37.74
C ARG A 95 -7.12 -17.16 36.94
N ALA A 96 -7.90 -17.99 37.62
CA ALA A 96 -8.88 -18.87 37.01
C ALA A 96 -10.29 -18.32 37.25
N ILE A 97 -11.19 -18.60 36.32
CA ILE A 97 -12.64 -18.42 36.49
C ILE A 97 -13.34 -19.73 36.22
N ILE A 98 -14.35 -20.07 37.03
CA ILE A 98 -15.25 -21.20 36.80
C ILE A 98 -16.68 -20.64 36.67
N GLY A 99 -17.19 -20.63 35.43
CA GLY A 99 -18.50 -20.09 35.04
C GLY A 99 -18.41 -18.93 34.05
N THR A 100 -19.46 -18.76 33.24
CA THR A 100 -19.61 -17.70 32.23
C THR A 100 -20.94 -16.98 32.45
N HIS A 101 -20.92 -15.77 33.02
CA HIS A 101 -22.13 -15.14 33.58
C HIS A 101 -23.29 -14.88 32.61
N GLN A 102 -23.08 -14.61 31.32
CA GLN A 102 -24.21 -14.49 30.39
C GLN A 102 -24.77 -15.84 29.93
N TYR A 103 -23.98 -16.91 30.05
CA TYR A 103 -24.38 -18.26 29.67
C TYR A 103 -25.01 -19.02 30.84
N ASP A 104 -24.33 -18.97 31.99
CA ASP A 104 -24.77 -19.51 33.26
C ASP A 104 -25.65 -18.49 34.00
N LYS A 105 -26.61 -18.94 34.79
CA LYS A 105 -27.48 -18.01 35.56
C LYS A 105 -26.71 -17.15 36.59
N GLU A 106 -25.63 -17.69 37.13
CA GLU A 106 -24.85 -17.07 38.21
C GLU A 106 -23.49 -16.58 37.71
N TRP A 107 -22.90 -15.61 38.41
CA TRP A 107 -21.54 -15.15 38.10
C TRP A 107 -20.50 -16.27 38.26
N GLY A 108 -19.52 -16.28 37.36
CA GLY A 108 -18.38 -17.17 37.46
C GLY A 108 -17.54 -16.88 38.71
N LYS A 109 -17.03 -17.93 39.34
CA LYS A 109 -16.17 -17.81 40.53
C LYS A 109 -14.73 -17.57 40.10
N GLU A 110 -14.22 -16.38 40.42
CA GLU A 110 -12.82 -16.02 40.22
C GLU A 110 -11.93 -16.49 41.37
N ILE A 111 -10.78 -17.05 41.03
CA ILE A 111 -9.85 -17.68 41.98
C ILE A 111 -8.42 -17.35 41.55
N ASP A 112 -7.66 -16.69 42.42
CA ASP A 112 -6.24 -16.43 42.16
C ASP A 112 -5.43 -17.72 42.31
N LEU A 113 -4.54 -17.97 41.37
CA LEU A 113 -3.66 -19.13 41.34
C LEU A 113 -2.22 -18.68 41.58
N SER A 114 -1.56 -19.33 42.53
CA SER A 114 -0.13 -19.12 42.82
C SER A 114 0.73 -20.12 42.03
N PRO A 115 2.02 -19.84 41.78
CA PRO A 115 2.97 -20.82 41.27
C PRO A 115 2.92 -22.15 42.02
N GLY A 116 2.95 -23.26 41.28
CA GLY A 116 2.82 -24.61 41.80
C GLY A 116 1.39 -25.14 41.74
N MET A 117 1.06 -26.08 42.64
CA MET A 117 -0.21 -26.81 42.65
C MET A 117 -1.31 -26.03 43.38
N ASN A 118 -2.46 -25.87 42.71
CA ASN A 118 -3.64 -25.19 43.24
C ASN A 118 -4.83 -26.16 43.17
N LYS A 119 -5.64 -26.20 44.23
CA LYS A 119 -6.92 -26.93 44.27
C LYS A 119 -8.05 -25.93 44.33
N ILE A 120 -8.94 -25.99 43.35
CA ILE A 120 -10.03 -25.02 43.21
C ILE A 120 -11.36 -25.73 42.97
N SER A 121 -12.46 -25.08 43.35
CA SER A 121 -13.82 -25.55 43.10
C SER A 121 -14.80 -24.38 43.09
N SER A 122 -15.95 -24.56 42.42
CA SER A 122 -17.05 -23.58 42.38
C SER A 122 -18.37 -24.23 42.79
N PRO A 123 -19.17 -23.62 43.69
CA PRO A 123 -20.47 -24.15 44.08
C PRO A 123 -21.43 -24.36 42.90
N ASN A 124 -21.35 -23.51 41.88
CA ASN A 124 -22.25 -23.53 40.73
C ASN A 124 -21.69 -24.32 39.54
N GLY A 125 -20.41 -24.70 39.58
CA GLY A 125 -19.72 -25.24 38.41
C GLY A 125 -19.62 -24.22 37.28
N GLY A 126 -19.32 -24.70 36.07
CA GLY A 126 -19.23 -23.89 34.85
C GLY A 126 -17.96 -24.14 34.06
N LEU A 127 -17.81 -23.42 32.94
CA LEU A 127 -16.61 -23.50 32.10
C LEU A 127 -15.40 -22.88 32.82
N LEU A 128 -14.27 -23.56 32.75
CA LEU A 128 -12.98 -23.08 33.25
C LEU A 128 -12.36 -22.12 32.23
N GLY A 129 -11.92 -20.96 32.68
CA GLY A 129 -11.12 -20.01 31.91
C GLY A 129 -9.91 -19.52 32.70
N PHE A 130 -8.90 -19.01 32.00
CA PHE A 130 -7.72 -18.41 32.62
C PHE A 130 -7.52 -16.95 32.22
N ASP A 131 -6.93 -16.16 33.12
CA ASP A 131 -6.53 -14.78 32.89
C ASP A 131 -5.08 -14.54 33.36
N ASN A 132 -4.16 -14.55 32.41
CA ASN A 132 -2.82 -14.04 32.60
C ASN A 132 -2.84 -12.50 32.43
N HIS A 133 -3.25 -11.81 33.48
CA HIS A 133 -3.43 -10.35 33.52
C HIS A 133 -2.11 -9.56 33.56
N GLN A 134 -0.96 -10.20 33.30
CA GLN A 134 0.33 -9.53 33.13
C GLN A 134 0.39 -8.86 31.75
N ASP A 135 1.13 -7.75 31.62
CA ASP A 135 1.25 -7.03 30.34
C ASP A 135 2.09 -7.79 29.29
N THR A 136 3.02 -8.63 29.76
CA THR A 136 3.94 -9.39 28.89
C THR A 136 4.28 -10.76 29.49
N GLY A 137 4.90 -11.62 28.69
CA GLY A 137 5.35 -12.95 29.08
C GLY A 137 4.28 -14.03 28.89
N THR A 138 4.68 -15.30 29.01
CA THR A 138 3.79 -16.44 28.88
C THR A 138 3.85 -17.28 30.15
N VAL A 139 2.70 -17.69 30.67
CA VAL A 139 2.57 -18.59 31.82
C VAL A 139 2.05 -19.93 31.34
N LYS A 140 2.77 -21.00 31.63
CA LYS A 140 2.34 -22.38 31.33
C LYS A 140 1.45 -22.88 32.46
N VAL A 141 0.30 -23.45 32.10
CA VAL A 141 -0.68 -23.98 33.05
C VAL A 141 -1.08 -25.39 32.66
N LYS A 142 -1.20 -26.27 33.65
CA LYS A 142 -1.64 -27.65 33.45
C LYS A 142 -2.80 -28.00 34.37
N VAL A 143 -3.92 -28.43 33.81
CA VAL A 143 -5.05 -29.01 34.56
C VAL A 143 -4.79 -30.50 34.75
N THR A 144 -4.27 -30.85 35.94
CA THR A 144 -3.76 -32.21 36.24
C THR A 144 -4.85 -33.18 36.67
N GLN A 145 -5.93 -32.68 37.29
CA GLN A 145 -7.05 -33.50 37.78
C GLN A 145 -8.35 -32.71 37.76
N GLY A 146 -9.47 -33.41 37.53
CA GLY A 146 -10.81 -32.82 37.53
C GLY A 146 -11.13 -32.11 36.22
N GLY A 147 -12.41 -31.79 36.06
CA GLY A 147 -12.97 -31.19 34.86
C GLY A 147 -13.16 -32.20 33.74
N SER A 148 -14.24 -32.02 32.99
CA SER A 148 -14.61 -32.83 31.83
C SER A 148 -14.51 -31.99 30.55
N PRO A 149 -14.05 -32.55 29.42
CA PRO A 149 -14.00 -31.82 28.15
C PRO A 149 -15.40 -31.50 27.61
N VAL A 150 -15.51 -30.37 26.92
CA VAL A 150 -16.66 -30.01 26.08
C VAL A 150 -16.22 -29.87 24.62
N PRO A 151 -17.14 -29.82 23.63
CA PRO A 151 -16.77 -29.49 22.26
C PRO A 151 -16.06 -28.13 22.20
N PHE A 152 -14.78 -28.14 21.85
CA PHE A 152 -13.92 -26.96 21.80
C PHE A 152 -13.17 -26.90 20.47
N PHE A 153 -13.72 -26.13 19.54
CA PHE A 153 -13.12 -25.90 18.22
C PHE A 153 -12.12 -24.74 18.29
N GLU A 154 -10.97 -24.88 17.63
CA GLU A 154 -9.94 -23.84 17.59
C GLU A 154 -9.44 -23.68 16.15
N LEU A 155 -9.56 -22.46 15.63
CA LEU A 155 -9.15 -22.10 14.29
C LEU A 155 -7.66 -22.38 14.08
N GLY A 156 -7.33 -23.07 12.99
CA GLY A 156 -5.96 -23.47 12.66
C GLY A 156 -5.48 -24.75 13.35
N LYS A 157 -6.20 -25.25 14.37
CA LYS A 157 -5.89 -26.50 15.06
C LYS A 157 -6.83 -27.65 14.66
N HIS A 158 -8.12 -27.36 14.48
CA HIS A 158 -9.16 -28.36 14.25
C HIS A 158 -9.74 -28.26 12.84
N THR A 159 -10.16 -29.41 12.29
CA THR A 159 -10.82 -29.51 10.96
C THR A 159 -12.33 -29.66 11.09
N LYS A 160 -13.09 -29.52 9.99
CA LYS A 160 -14.54 -29.84 9.99
C LYS A 160 -14.85 -31.27 10.46
N ALA A 161 -13.99 -32.24 10.14
CA ALA A 161 -14.16 -33.61 10.60
C ALA A 161 -13.97 -33.73 12.12
N ASP A 162 -13.01 -32.99 12.69
CA ASP A 162 -12.82 -32.92 14.13
C ASP A 162 -14.00 -32.23 14.82
N TRP A 163 -14.54 -31.18 14.21
CA TRP A 163 -15.73 -30.49 14.70
C TRP A 163 -16.93 -31.44 14.86
N ILE A 164 -17.27 -32.18 13.81
CA ILE A 164 -18.37 -33.17 13.84
C ILE A 164 -18.08 -34.23 14.91
N ALA A 165 -16.85 -34.75 14.95
CA ALA A 165 -16.46 -35.77 15.92
C ALA A 165 -16.53 -35.27 17.38
N MET A 166 -16.20 -34.01 17.66
CA MET A 166 -16.35 -33.41 18.99
C MET A 166 -17.82 -33.32 19.40
N MET A 167 -18.68 -32.87 18.48
CA MET A 167 -20.11 -32.73 18.71
C MET A 167 -20.80 -34.07 18.96
N ASP A 168 -20.37 -35.13 18.24
CA ASP A 168 -20.86 -36.50 18.44
C ASP A 168 -20.36 -37.13 19.75
N LYS A 169 -19.09 -36.87 20.11
CA LYS A 169 -18.46 -37.44 21.29
C LYS A 169 -19.02 -36.90 22.60
N TYR A 170 -19.45 -35.64 22.62
CA TYR A 170 -19.96 -34.97 23.83
C TYR A 170 -21.41 -34.50 23.62
N PRO A 171 -22.38 -35.42 23.44
CA PRO A 171 -23.74 -35.12 22.98
C PRO A 171 -24.63 -34.43 24.03
N ASP A 172 -24.14 -34.29 25.27
CA ASP A 172 -24.81 -33.67 26.43
C ASP A 172 -23.89 -32.67 27.17
N ALA A 173 -22.91 -32.07 26.47
CA ALA A 173 -21.97 -31.15 27.08
C ALA A 173 -22.66 -29.89 27.63
N HIS A 174 -22.13 -29.35 28.74
CA HIS A 174 -22.65 -28.12 29.38
C HIS A 174 -22.71 -26.93 28.40
N ALA A 175 -21.72 -26.81 27.52
CA ALA A 175 -21.64 -25.77 26.52
C ALA A 175 -20.77 -26.23 25.33
N VAL A 176 -20.71 -25.40 24.30
CA VAL A 176 -19.84 -25.55 23.14
C VAL A 176 -19.03 -24.26 22.99
N GLN A 177 -17.73 -24.40 22.72
CA GLN A 177 -16.84 -23.26 22.53
C GLN A 177 -16.16 -23.29 21.16
N LEU A 178 -16.14 -22.16 20.46
CA LEU A 178 -15.38 -21.97 19.22
C LEU A 178 -14.45 -20.78 19.37
N LYS A 179 -13.15 -21.01 19.20
CA LYS A 179 -12.10 -20.01 19.36
C LYS A 179 -11.43 -19.70 18.03
N SER A 180 -11.36 -18.41 17.70
CA SER A 180 -10.52 -17.88 16.63
C SER A 180 -9.24 -17.26 17.19
N GLU A 181 -8.55 -16.44 16.41
CA GLU A 181 -7.41 -15.67 16.91
C GLU A 181 -7.87 -14.57 17.88
N LYS A 182 -8.98 -13.90 17.57
CA LYS A 182 -9.47 -12.72 18.31
C LYS A 182 -10.81 -12.92 18.99
N ALA A 183 -11.55 -13.98 18.71
CA ALA A 183 -12.90 -14.21 19.24
C ALA A 183 -13.05 -15.58 19.92
N VAL A 184 -13.91 -15.64 20.94
CA VAL A 184 -14.45 -16.88 21.49
C VAL A 184 -15.97 -16.81 21.49
N LEU A 185 -16.59 -17.83 20.90
CA LEU A 185 -18.03 -18.04 20.96
C LEU A 185 -18.31 -19.10 22.03
N THR A 186 -19.24 -18.81 22.93
CA THR A 186 -19.77 -19.79 23.90
C THR A 186 -21.27 -19.94 23.67
N VAL A 187 -21.68 -21.13 23.24
CA VAL A 187 -23.04 -21.43 22.78
C VAL A 187 -23.57 -22.70 23.41
N THR A 188 -24.89 -22.84 23.43
CA THR A 188 -25.54 -24.08 23.81
C THR A 188 -25.31 -25.13 22.74
N GLN A 189 -25.39 -26.38 23.16
CA GLN A 189 -25.29 -27.49 22.23
C GLN A 189 -26.43 -27.54 21.22
N GLU A 190 -27.64 -27.13 21.62
CA GLU A 190 -28.80 -27.06 20.75
C GLU A 190 -28.56 -26.04 19.61
N SER A 191 -28.09 -24.84 19.96
CA SER A 191 -27.76 -23.80 19.00
C SER A 191 -26.61 -24.21 18.08
N ALA A 192 -25.56 -24.85 18.62
CA ALA A 192 -24.48 -25.40 17.80
C ALA A 192 -24.98 -26.46 16.82
N LYS A 193 -25.84 -27.40 17.25
CA LYS A 193 -26.45 -28.43 16.38
C LYS A 193 -27.34 -27.80 15.31
N LYS A 194 -28.04 -26.71 15.61
CA LYS A 194 -28.97 -26.08 14.68
C LYS A 194 -28.29 -25.21 13.63
N TYR A 195 -27.26 -24.46 14.01
CA TYR A 195 -26.69 -23.40 13.16
C TYR A 195 -25.26 -23.68 12.69
N ILE A 196 -24.50 -24.55 13.38
CA ILE A 196 -23.04 -24.68 13.17
C ILE A 196 -22.61 -26.09 12.79
N VAL A 197 -23.28 -27.15 13.27
CA VAL A 197 -22.77 -28.53 13.14
C VAL A 197 -22.61 -28.97 11.68
N ASP A 198 -23.55 -28.58 10.82
CA ASP A 198 -23.56 -28.99 9.40
C ASP A 198 -22.64 -28.12 8.52
N GLN A 199 -22.24 -26.94 9.02
CA GLN A 199 -21.31 -26.04 8.33
C GLN A 199 -19.85 -26.33 8.72
N ASP A 200 -18.91 -25.76 7.96
CA ASP A 200 -17.53 -25.62 8.41
C ASP A 200 -17.44 -24.39 9.34
N PRO A 201 -16.97 -24.51 10.59
CA PRO A 201 -16.80 -23.36 11.47
C PRO A 201 -15.69 -22.38 11.02
N VAL A 202 -14.76 -22.82 10.16
CA VAL A 202 -13.59 -22.02 9.79
C VAL A 202 -13.98 -20.70 9.11
N PRO A 203 -14.84 -20.66 8.08
CA PRO A 203 -15.27 -19.40 7.48
C PRO A 203 -15.99 -18.45 8.45
N LEU A 204 -16.78 -18.97 9.39
CA LEU A 204 -17.44 -18.14 10.41
C LEU A 204 -16.42 -17.45 11.32
N LEU A 205 -15.47 -18.21 11.87
CA LEU A 205 -14.45 -17.69 12.77
C LEU A 205 -13.53 -16.67 12.08
N LYS A 206 -13.23 -16.86 10.80
CA LYS A 206 -12.51 -15.85 9.99
C LYS A 206 -13.29 -14.55 9.85
N LYS A 207 -14.61 -14.62 9.63
CA LYS A 207 -15.46 -13.41 9.57
C LYS A 207 -15.46 -12.65 10.90
N TYR A 208 -15.45 -13.35 12.04
CA TYR A 208 -15.30 -12.71 13.36
C TYR A 208 -13.96 -12.00 13.51
N ASP A 209 -12.85 -12.64 13.12
CA ASP A 209 -11.52 -12.02 13.17
C ASP A 209 -11.42 -10.79 12.24
N GLU A 210 -11.99 -10.87 11.03
CA GLU A 210 -12.04 -9.76 10.07
C GLU A 210 -12.92 -8.61 10.55
N MET A 211 -14.10 -8.90 11.11
CA MET A 211 -14.96 -7.92 11.76
C MET A 211 -14.20 -7.18 12.87
N ILE A 212 -13.58 -7.92 13.79
CA ILE A 212 -12.83 -7.33 14.91
C ILE A 212 -11.70 -6.44 14.40
N ARG A 213 -10.94 -6.88 13.39
CA ARG A 213 -9.86 -6.06 12.79
C ARG A 213 -10.38 -4.79 12.14
N ALA A 214 -11.52 -4.84 11.44
CA ALA A 214 -12.14 -3.64 10.86
C ALA A 214 -12.52 -2.62 11.94
N GLN A 215 -13.05 -3.13 13.06
CA GLN A 215 -13.43 -2.28 14.17
C GLN A 215 -12.22 -1.74 14.94
N ASP A 216 -11.16 -2.53 15.09
CA ASP A 216 -9.88 -2.08 15.64
C ASP A 216 -9.27 -0.98 14.73
N GLN A 217 -9.32 -1.17 13.41
CA GLN A 217 -8.82 -0.21 12.42
C GLN A 217 -9.53 1.13 12.53
N ILE A 218 -10.88 1.18 12.49
CA ILE A 218 -11.62 2.45 12.62
C ILE A 218 -11.41 3.10 14.00
N SER A 219 -11.10 2.30 15.04
CA SER A 219 -10.66 2.78 16.34
C SER A 219 -9.21 3.31 16.38
N GLY A 220 -8.49 3.34 15.25
CA GLY A 220 -7.09 3.75 15.21
C GLY A 220 -6.17 2.84 16.01
N LEU A 221 -6.47 1.53 15.99
CA LEU A 221 -5.66 0.48 16.56
C LEU A 221 -5.01 -0.32 15.43
N SER A 222 -3.70 -0.54 15.52
CA SER A 222 -2.96 -1.35 14.55
C SER A 222 -1.96 -2.24 15.29
N GLU A 223 -1.88 -3.50 14.86
CA GLU A 223 -0.95 -4.49 15.41
C GLU A 223 0.52 -4.08 15.21
N THR A 224 0.80 -3.26 14.20
CA THR A 224 2.14 -2.78 13.87
C THR A 224 2.42 -1.36 14.34
N ASP A 225 1.52 -0.72 15.09
CA ASP A 225 1.75 0.65 15.56
C ASP A 225 2.95 0.69 16.53
N SER A 226 3.85 1.64 16.32
CA SER A 226 5.02 1.83 17.18
C SER A 226 4.65 2.32 18.58
N ASN A 227 3.53 3.03 18.73
CA ASN A 227 3.04 3.51 20.01
C ASN A 227 2.12 2.46 20.64
N PRO A 228 2.46 1.89 21.82
CA PRO A 228 1.61 0.91 22.49
C PRO A 228 0.19 1.41 22.82
N LEU A 229 -0.02 2.73 22.94
CA LEU A 229 -1.36 3.31 23.09
C LEU A 229 -2.26 3.01 21.90
N HIS A 230 -1.70 2.74 20.72
CA HIS A 230 -2.43 2.49 19.49
C HIS A 230 -2.36 1.04 19.01
N ARG A 231 -2.03 0.11 19.91
CA ARG A 231 -2.13 -1.31 19.63
C ARG A 231 -3.47 -1.87 20.12
N PRO A 232 -4.08 -2.81 19.39
CA PRO A 232 -5.28 -3.48 19.85
C PRO A 232 -4.99 -4.27 21.13
N THR A 233 -6.02 -4.46 21.96
CA THR A 233 -5.91 -5.32 23.12
C THR A 233 -5.53 -6.75 22.73
N HIS A 234 -4.70 -7.39 23.56
CA HIS A 234 -4.36 -8.80 23.41
C HIS A 234 -5.43 -9.73 24.01
N ARG A 235 -6.46 -9.16 24.66
CA ARG A 235 -7.58 -9.92 25.20
C ARG A 235 -8.49 -10.40 24.07
N ILE A 236 -8.97 -11.63 24.20
CA ILE A 236 -9.94 -12.22 23.27
C ILE A 236 -11.31 -11.56 23.45
N TRP A 237 -12.04 -11.36 22.36
CA TRP A 237 -13.40 -10.86 22.37
C TRP A 237 -14.39 -12.00 22.56
N ALA A 238 -15.32 -11.87 23.49
CA ALA A 238 -16.27 -12.93 23.79
C ALA A 238 -17.65 -12.64 23.17
N PHE A 239 -18.24 -13.70 22.65
CA PHE A 239 -19.57 -13.76 22.06
C PHE A 239 -20.34 -14.88 22.75
N VAL A 240 -21.34 -14.53 23.55
CA VAL A 240 -21.95 -15.47 24.49
C VAL A 240 -23.43 -15.62 24.20
N GLU A 241 -23.90 -16.85 24.08
CA GLU A 241 -25.32 -17.14 24.06
C GLU A 241 -25.91 -17.01 25.47
N ASN A 242 -27.04 -16.33 25.61
CA ASN A 242 -27.82 -16.31 26.85
C ASN A 242 -29.11 -17.13 26.69
N PRO A 243 -29.14 -18.40 27.15
CA PRO A 243 -30.32 -19.25 27.08
C PRO A 243 -31.40 -18.88 28.10
N HIS A 244 -31.12 -17.97 29.04
CA HIS A 244 -32.03 -17.58 30.11
C HIS A 244 -32.84 -16.32 29.80
N LYS A 245 -32.61 -15.68 28.65
CA LYS A 245 -33.36 -14.51 28.19
C LYS A 245 -33.85 -14.69 26.75
N PRO A 246 -34.70 -15.69 26.48
CA PRO A 246 -35.09 -16.03 25.11
C PRO A 246 -35.70 -14.82 24.39
N ASP A 247 -36.56 -14.02 25.02
CA ASP A 247 -37.34 -12.97 24.34
C ASP A 247 -36.57 -11.68 23.98
N TRP A 248 -35.26 -11.61 24.25
CA TRP A 248 -34.44 -10.42 23.95
C TRP A 248 -33.67 -10.61 22.63
N GLY A 249 -33.13 -9.53 22.05
CA GLY A 249 -32.33 -9.61 20.81
C GLY A 249 -30.86 -9.93 21.08
N MET A 250 -29.97 -8.99 20.76
CA MET A 250 -28.58 -9.01 21.19
C MET A 250 -28.32 -7.82 22.12
N TYR A 251 -27.27 -7.88 22.92
CA TYR A 251 -26.83 -6.78 23.77
C TYR A 251 -25.36 -6.92 24.18
N ALA A 252 -24.68 -5.80 24.41
CA ALA A 252 -23.34 -5.80 24.98
C ALA A 252 -23.37 -5.91 26.51
N SER A 253 -22.42 -6.65 27.08
CA SER A 253 -22.28 -6.86 28.52
C SER A 253 -20.82 -6.75 28.96
N LEU A 254 -20.56 -6.91 30.27
CA LEU A 254 -19.18 -7.02 30.76
C LEU A 254 -18.47 -8.27 30.22
N ASP A 255 -19.22 -9.33 29.91
CA ASP A 255 -18.70 -10.61 29.43
C ASP A 255 -18.46 -10.64 27.91
N GLY A 256 -18.76 -9.54 27.19
CA GLY A 256 -18.73 -9.50 25.73
C GLY A 256 -20.09 -9.22 25.09
N ALA A 257 -20.17 -9.43 23.78
CA ALA A 257 -21.41 -9.37 23.03
C ALA A 257 -22.27 -10.59 23.34
N THR A 258 -23.54 -10.37 23.66
CA THR A 258 -24.47 -11.43 24.06
C THR A 258 -25.60 -11.54 23.06
N PHE A 259 -25.98 -12.76 22.69
CA PHE A 259 -27.14 -13.04 21.85
C PHE A 259 -28.03 -14.07 22.52
N THR A 260 -29.34 -13.99 22.31
CA THR A 260 -30.30 -14.88 22.94
C THR A 260 -30.67 -16.04 22.02
N THR A 261 -31.48 -16.96 22.55
CA THR A 261 -31.98 -18.12 21.80
C THR A 261 -33.17 -17.82 20.88
N ALA A 262 -33.78 -16.62 20.91
CA ALA A 262 -34.95 -16.32 20.08
C ALA A 262 -34.66 -15.34 18.93
N GLY A 263 -35.54 -15.43 17.92
CA GLY A 263 -35.48 -14.61 16.73
C GLY A 263 -34.34 -15.01 15.78
N ASP A 264 -34.06 -14.12 14.82
CA ASP A 264 -33.02 -14.31 13.81
C ASP A 264 -31.62 -13.91 14.30
N ALA A 265 -31.53 -13.23 15.46
CA ALA A 265 -30.27 -12.73 16.04
C ALA A 265 -29.21 -13.82 16.26
N ILE A 266 -29.63 -15.01 16.69
CA ILE A 266 -28.73 -16.15 16.87
C ILE A 266 -28.22 -16.68 15.53
N ALA A 267 -29.04 -16.64 14.48
CA ALA A 267 -28.64 -17.05 13.15
C ALA A 267 -27.63 -16.03 12.57
N ASP A 268 -27.85 -14.74 12.80
CA ASP A 268 -26.91 -13.67 12.45
C ASP A 268 -25.55 -13.83 13.15
N ALA A 269 -25.50 -14.49 14.31
CA ALA A 269 -24.24 -14.78 15.02
C ALA A 269 -23.58 -16.09 14.57
N LEU A 270 -24.37 -17.13 14.32
CA LEU A 270 -23.84 -18.49 14.21
C LEU A 270 -23.89 -19.09 12.79
N ASP A 271 -24.79 -18.64 11.92
CA ASP A 271 -24.87 -19.13 10.52
C ASP A 271 -23.99 -18.26 9.62
N VAL A 272 -22.98 -18.86 9.00
CA VAL A 272 -22.01 -18.12 8.18
C VAL A 272 -22.64 -17.40 6.99
N ASN A 273 -23.77 -17.90 6.48
CA ASN A 273 -24.49 -17.32 5.34
C ASN A 273 -25.40 -16.18 5.75
N LYS A 274 -25.75 -16.07 7.03
CA LYS A 274 -26.58 -15.00 7.60
C LYS A 274 -25.78 -13.98 8.40
N PHE A 275 -24.51 -14.27 8.69
CA PHE A 275 -23.64 -13.42 9.50
C PHE A 275 -23.71 -11.94 9.11
N GLY A 276 -24.18 -11.10 10.04
CA GLY A 276 -24.70 -9.78 9.70
C GLY A 276 -24.64 -8.74 10.82
N TRP A 277 -25.56 -7.77 10.78
CA TRP A 277 -25.46 -6.52 11.53
C TRP A 277 -25.41 -6.66 13.05
N GLY A 278 -26.16 -7.63 13.62
CA GLY A 278 -26.27 -7.81 15.08
C GLY A 278 -24.92 -7.97 15.78
N PRO A 279 -24.11 -9.00 15.44
CA PRO A 279 -22.75 -9.15 15.97
C PRO A 279 -21.85 -7.95 15.76
N PHE A 280 -21.99 -7.24 14.63
CA PHE A 280 -21.17 -6.05 14.35
C PHE A 280 -21.49 -4.94 15.35
N HIS A 281 -22.78 -4.71 15.57
CA HIS A 281 -23.29 -3.69 16.47
C HIS A 281 -22.90 -3.98 17.92
N GLU A 282 -23.17 -5.18 18.43
CA GLU A 282 -22.84 -5.49 19.84
C GLU A 282 -21.34 -5.47 20.12
N ALA A 283 -20.51 -5.97 19.20
CA ALA A 283 -19.06 -5.88 19.32
C ALA A 283 -18.58 -4.41 19.25
N GLY A 284 -19.30 -3.56 18.52
CA GLY A 284 -19.02 -2.14 18.41
C GLY A 284 -19.21 -1.38 19.72
N HIS A 285 -20.19 -1.75 20.55
CA HIS A 285 -20.41 -1.09 21.85
C HIS A 285 -19.16 -1.14 22.74
N ALA A 286 -18.45 -2.26 22.67
CA ALA A 286 -17.24 -2.43 23.43
C ALA A 286 -16.02 -1.66 22.88
N ARG A 287 -16.18 -0.87 21.80
CA ARG A 287 -15.15 -0.01 21.21
C ARG A 287 -15.46 1.47 21.32
N GLN A 288 -16.70 1.80 21.69
CA GLN A 288 -17.12 3.19 21.84
C GLN A 288 -16.25 3.94 22.84
N GLN A 289 -15.69 5.04 22.36
CA GLN A 289 -14.94 5.94 23.20
C GLN A 289 -15.89 6.85 23.99
N TYR A 290 -15.79 6.80 25.33
CA TYR A 290 -16.61 7.64 26.21
C TYR A 290 -16.38 9.16 26.04
N PRO A 291 -15.20 9.68 25.65
CA PRO A 291 -14.97 11.12 25.51
C PRO A 291 -15.78 11.83 24.42
N TRP A 292 -16.38 11.10 23.48
CA TRP A 292 -17.23 11.69 22.43
C TRP A 292 -18.53 10.90 22.22
N THR A 293 -18.91 10.10 23.22
CA THR A 293 -20.23 9.46 23.30
C THR A 293 -20.98 10.08 24.49
N TRP A 294 -21.96 10.93 24.20
CA TRP A 294 -22.80 11.62 25.19
C TRP A 294 -24.16 10.95 25.38
N ASN A 295 -24.77 11.19 26.55
CA ASN A 295 -25.97 10.51 27.03
C ASN A 295 -27.22 11.41 26.91
N HIS A 296 -28.17 11.23 27.85
CA HIS A 296 -29.59 11.38 27.60
C HIS A 296 -30.09 12.78 27.27
N ASP A 297 -29.40 13.87 27.58
CA ASP A 297 -29.92 15.20 27.22
C ASP A 297 -28.90 16.14 26.58
N LEU A 298 -28.10 15.58 25.66
CA LEU A 298 -28.12 16.08 24.26
C LEU A 298 -28.49 14.94 23.27
N ARG A 299 -29.41 14.11 23.78
CA ARG A 299 -30.10 12.88 23.31
C ARG A 299 -29.28 11.85 22.58
N GLY A 300 -28.44 11.16 23.36
CA GLY A 300 -28.06 9.76 23.23
C GLY A 300 -27.29 9.41 21.95
N MET A 301 -25.97 9.26 22.08
CA MET A 301 -25.10 8.78 21.00
C MET A 301 -24.67 7.33 21.15
N THR A 302 -25.03 6.64 22.23
CA THR A 302 -24.64 5.24 22.48
C THR A 302 -25.13 4.31 21.36
N GLU A 303 -26.38 4.43 20.93
CA GLU A 303 -26.91 3.65 19.80
C GLU A 303 -26.53 4.24 18.43
N VAL A 304 -25.82 5.37 18.40
CA VAL A 304 -25.43 6.07 17.17
C VAL A 304 -23.97 5.77 16.83
N THR A 305 -23.02 6.11 17.70
CA THR A 305 -21.58 5.97 17.41
C THR A 305 -21.14 4.52 17.29
N VAL A 306 -21.87 3.58 17.90
CA VAL A 306 -21.67 2.14 17.72
C VAL A 306 -21.74 1.72 16.25
N ASN A 307 -22.61 2.37 15.47
CA ASN A 307 -22.82 2.01 14.08
C ASN A 307 -21.67 2.46 13.15
N LEU A 308 -20.71 3.26 13.63
CA LEU A 308 -19.45 3.46 12.91
C LEU A 308 -18.65 2.16 12.80
N TYR A 309 -18.56 1.40 13.90
CA TYR A 309 -17.90 0.10 13.93
C TYR A 309 -18.70 -0.93 13.13
N SER A 310 -20.03 -0.85 13.16
CA SER A 310 -20.91 -1.71 12.35
C SER A 310 -20.70 -1.48 10.85
N LEU A 311 -20.64 -0.23 10.41
CA LEU A 311 -20.40 0.13 9.01
C LEU A 311 -18.99 -0.26 8.56
N ALA A 312 -17.97 -0.07 9.41
CA ALA A 312 -16.61 -0.52 9.14
C ALA A 312 -16.55 -2.04 8.93
N ALA A 313 -17.17 -2.82 9.83
CA ALA A 313 -17.27 -4.26 9.70
C ALA A 313 -18.05 -4.69 8.45
N GLN A 314 -19.19 -4.04 8.16
CA GLN A 314 -19.97 -4.32 6.96
C GLN A 314 -19.16 -4.09 5.69
N LYS A 315 -18.46 -2.94 5.58
CA LYS A 315 -17.61 -2.64 4.42
C LYS A 315 -16.47 -3.63 4.27
N GLN A 316 -15.85 -4.05 5.37
CA GLN A 316 -14.75 -5.01 5.32
C GLN A 316 -15.22 -6.39 4.84
N LEU A 317 -16.34 -6.88 5.36
CA LEU A 317 -16.84 -8.22 5.06
C LEU A 317 -17.63 -8.30 3.75
N PHE A 318 -18.29 -7.22 3.38
CA PHE A 318 -19.19 -7.14 2.23
C PHE A 318 -18.91 -5.89 1.36
N PRO A 319 -17.68 -5.70 0.84
CA PRO A 319 -17.27 -4.47 0.18
C PRO A 319 -18.05 -4.12 -1.10
N ASN A 320 -18.72 -5.11 -1.70
CA ASN A 320 -19.51 -4.93 -2.92
C ASN A 320 -21.01 -4.71 -2.64
N GLN A 321 -21.43 -4.71 -1.38
CA GLN A 321 -22.81 -4.43 -1.00
C GLN A 321 -22.97 -2.95 -0.62
N PRO A 322 -24.12 -2.32 -0.94
CA PRO A 322 -24.44 -1.01 -0.39
C PRO A 322 -24.43 -1.09 1.14
N THR A 323 -23.97 -0.02 1.78
CA THR A 323 -24.05 0.07 3.24
C THR A 323 -25.50 0.02 3.68
N ARG A 324 -25.73 -0.27 4.96
CA ARG A 324 -27.07 -0.18 5.55
C ARG A 324 -27.69 1.20 5.35
N LEU A 325 -26.88 2.27 5.44
CA LEU A 325 -27.34 3.65 5.25
C LEU A 325 -27.95 3.86 3.85
N GLU A 326 -27.30 3.34 2.82
CA GLU A 326 -27.78 3.41 1.44
C GLU A 326 -28.96 2.45 1.20
N ALA A 327 -28.81 1.18 1.58
CA ALA A 327 -29.78 0.13 1.29
C ALA A 327 -31.16 0.36 1.94
N GLU A 328 -31.20 0.95 3.13
CA GLU A 328 -32.43 1.20 3.91
C GLU A 328 -32.93 2.65 3.78
N GLY A 329 -32.34 3.46 2.88
CA GLY A 329 -32.79 4.82 2.56
C GLY A 329 -32.59 5.83 3.71
N HIS A 330 -31.57 5.65 4.54
CA HIS A 330 -31.29 6.57 5.66
C HIS A 330 -30.76 7.93 5.17
N TYR A 331 -30.06 7.97 4.03
CA TYR A 331 -29.65 9.23 3.40
C TYR A 331 -30.85 10.10 3.00
N ASP A 332 -31.90 9.53 2.43
CA ASP A 332 -33.10 10.28 2.05
C ASP A 332 -33.80 10.90 3.27
N ARG A 333 -33.86 10.15 4.39
CA ARG A 333 -34.37 10.64 5.67
C ARG A 333 -33.50 11.78 6.22
N ALA A 334 -32.18 11.64 6.15
CA ALA A 334 -31.24 12.68 6.53
C ALA A 334 -31.39 13.95 5.68
N PHE A 335 -31.50 13.83 4.36
CA PHE A 335 -31.68 14.97 3.47
C PHE A 335 -33.03 15.66 3.66
N THR A 336 -34.06 14.91 4.08
CA THR A 336 -35.35 15.48 4.49
C THR A 336 -35.20 16.32 5.76
N TYR A 337 -34.44 15.84 6.74
CA TYR A 337 -34.11 16.59 7.95
C TYR A 337 -33.30 17.87 7.63
N LEU A 338 -32.26 17.78 6.79
CA LEU A 338 -31.37 18.92 6.49
C LEU A 338 -32.08 20.12 5.84
N LYS A 339 -33.21 19.89 5.15
CA LYS A 339 -34.05 20.92 4.53
C LYS A 339 -34.87 21.75 5.53
N GLN A 340 -34.96 21.34 6.79
CA GLN A 340 -35.68 22.07 7.83
C GLN A 340 -34.93 23.36 8.22
N THR A 341 -35.67 24.42 8.54
CA THR A 341 -35.11 25.74 8.89
C THR A 341 -34.66 25.83 10.35
N ASP A 342 -35.47 25.32 11.29
CA ASP A 342 -35.20 25.37 12.74
C ASP A 342 -34.74 24.00 13.28
N LYS A 343 -33.67 23.48 12.69
CA LYS A 343 -33.12 22.15 12.99
C LYS A 343 -32.23 22.15 14.24
N GLU A 344 -32.43 21.15 15.08
CA GLU A 344 -31.63 20.87 16.30
C GLU A 344 -31.23 19.40 16.28
N TYR A 345 -29.92 19.10 16.19
CA TYR A 345 -29.43 17.73 16.00
C TYR A 345 -29.84 16.80 17.15
N LYS A 346 -29.81 17.32 18.39
CA LYS A 346 -30.23 16.59 19.58
C LYS A 346 -31.70 16.17 19.53
N ASN A 347 -32.54 16.80 18.72
CA ASN A 347 -33.97 16.46 18.63
C ASN A 347 -34.27 15.42 17.53
N ILE A 348 -33.26 14.89 16.84
CA ILE A 348 -33.46 13.81 15.87
C ILE A 348 -33.77 12.50 16.63
N ASP A 349 -34.93 11.91 16.38
CA ASP A 349 -35.34 10.63 16.97
C ASP A 349 -34.81 9.41 16.18
N ASP A 350 -34.63 9.52 14.86
CA ASP A 350 -34.03 8.47 14.04
C ASP A 350 -32.51 8.41 14.26
N LEU A 351 -32.06 7.39 14.99
CA LEU A 351 -30.64 7.20 15.30
C LEU A 351 -29.77 7.07 14.04
N PHE A 352 -30.28 6.48 12.96
CA PHE A 352 -29.49 6.30 11.75
C PHE A 352 -29.38 7.58 10.94
N VAL A 353 -30.35 8.49 11.04
CA VAL A 353 -30.17 9.87 10.53
C VAL A 353 -29.01 10.56 11.25
N LYS A 354 -28.83 10.32 12.56
CA LYS A 354 -27.63 10.79 13.28
C LYS A 354 -26.35 10.10 12.79
N VAL A 355 -26.40 8.79 12.51
CA VAL A 355 -25.25 8.05 11.95
C VAL A 355 -24.81 8.62 10.60
N VAL A 356 -25.74 9.05 9.74
CA VAL A 356 -25.40 9.67 8.44
C VAL A 356 -24.45 10.85 8.61
N MET A 357 -24.68 11.76 9.56
CA MET A 357 -23.74 12.87 9.83
C MET A 357 -22.34 12.36 10.13
N LEU A 358 -22.21 11.38 11.02
CA LEU A 358 -20.91 10.82 11.37
C LEU A 358 -20.25 10.18 10.13
N TRP A 359 -21.00 9.36 9.41
CA TRP A 359 -20.47 8.67 8.24
C TRP A 359 -20.08 9.61 7.10
N GLN A 360 -20.74 10.76 6.95
CA GLN A 360 -20.34 11.78 5.98
C GLN A 360 -18.96 12.38 6.26
N LEU A 361 -18.53 12.48 7.52
CA LEU A 361 -17.15 12.86 7.86
C LEU A 361 -16.15 11.82 7.35
N HIS A 362 -16.45 10.53 7.52
CA HIS A 362 -15.64 9.45 6.96
C HIS A 362 -15.58 9.51 5.42
N LEU A 363 -16.73 9.72 4.76
CA LEU A 363 -16.77 9.86 3.30
C LEU A 363 -15.95 11.06 2.82
N ALA A 364 -16.02 12.18 3.54
CA ALA A 364 -15.37 13.44 3.17
C ALA A 364 -13.85 13.41 3.34
N TYR A 365 -13.37 12.89 4.47
CA TYR A 365 -11.96 12.96 4.86
C TYR A 365 -11.20 11.63 4.70
N GLY A 366 -11.90 10.53 4.43
CA GLY A 366 -11.32 9.22 4.13
C GLY A 366 -11.16 8.30 5.34
N GLU A 367 -10.56 7.14 5.08
CA GLU A 367 -10.46 6.00 6.02
C GLU A 367 -9.67 6.37 7.30
N ASP A 368 -8.76 7.34 7.24
CA ASP A 368 -7.91 7.76 8.37
C ASP A 368 -8.59 8.75 9.33
N PHE A 369 -9.74 9.32 8.97
CA PHE A 369 -10.40 10.35 9.78
C PHE A 369 -10.76 9.85 11.19
N TYR A 370 -11.56 8.79 11.29
CA TYR A 370 -11.94 8.21 12.57
C TYR A 370 -10.77 7.59 13.34
N PRO A 371 -9.85 6.85 12.70
CA PRO A 371 -8.62 6.42 13.34
C PRO A 371 -7.87 7.56 14.03
N ASN A 372 -7.67 8.68 13.34
CA ASN A 372 -6.97 9.84 13.90
C ASN A 372 -7.77 10.55 15.00
N LEU A 373 -9.11 10.61 14.89
CA LEU A 373 -9.96 11.12 15.96
C LEU A 373 -9.86 10.27 17.22
N HIS A 374 -9.86 8.94 17.08
CA HIS A 374 -9.69 8.04 18.22
C HIS A 374 -8.32 8.21 18.87
N LYS A 375 -7.25 8.31 18.07
CA LYS A 375 -5.88 8.52 18.56
C LYS A 375 -5.80 9.84 19.33
N LEU A 376 -6.33 10.93 18.78
CA LEU A 376 -6.36 12.24 19.43
C LEU A 376 -7.00 12.15 20.82
N TYR A 377 -8.19 11.57 20.96
CA TYR A 377 -8.85 11.42 22.27
C TYR A 377 -8.12 10.48 23.22
N ARG A 378 -7.42 9.48 22.70
CA ARG A 378 -6.63 8.55 23.51
C ARG A 378 -5.41 9.21 24.12
N GLU A 379 -4.76 10.07 23.35
CA GLU A 379 -3.55 10.81 23.74
C GLU A 379 -3.83 11.98 24.68
N LEU A 380 -5.07 12.49 24.73
CA LEU A 380 -5.44 13.54 25.68
C LEU A 380 -5.20 13.08 27.14
N PRO A 381 -4.55 13.92 27.95
CA PRO A 381 -4.46 13.72 29.40
C PRO A 381 -5.85 13.53 30.03
N LYS A 382 -5.96 12.64 31.03
CA LYS A 382 -7.25 12.27 31.65
C LYS A 382 -8.02 13.48 32.19
N ASP A 383 -7.31 14.48 32.70
CA ASP A 383 -7.86 15.73 33.24
C ASP A 383 -8.36 16.71 32.17
N GLN A 384 -7.93 16.55 30.92
CA GLN A 384 -8.38 17.34 29.75
C GLN A 384 -9.54 16.69 29.00
N LEU A 385 -9.96 15.49 29.37
CA LEU A 385 -11.10 14.83 28.74
C LEU A 385 -12.42 15.53 29.13
N PRO A 386 -13.37 15.66 28.18
CA PRO A 386 -14.68 16.22 28.47
C PRO A 386 -15.44 15.34 29.46
N LYS A 387 -16.07 15.97 30.46
CA LYS A 387 -16.74 15.30 31.59
C LYS A 387 -18.26 15.33 31.43
N THR A 388 -18.81 16.44 30.97
CA THR A 388 -20.26 16.60 30.75
C THR A 388 -20.65 16.31 29.30
N ASP A 389 -21.93 16.01 29.05
CA ASP A 389 -22.43 15.76 27.69
C ASP A 389 -22.26 16.98 26.77
N GLU A 390 -22.44 18.20 27.29
CA GLU A 390 -22.18 19.44 26.55
C GLU A 390 -20.69 19.58 26.23
N GLU A 391 -19.80 19.34 27.20
CA GLU A 391 -18.34 19.36 26.95
C GLU A 391 -17.93 18.34 25.89
N LYS A 392 -18.53 17.14 25.89
CA LYS A 392 -18.24 16.09 24.90
C LYS A 392 -18.66 16.53 23.49
N LEU A 393 -19.85 17.11 23.35
CA LEU A 393 -20.36 17.63 22.08
C LEU A 393 -19.44 18.75 21.55
N GLN A 394 -19.13 19.74 22.39
CA GLN A 394 -18.26 20.86 21.98
C GLN A 394 -16.85 20.36 21.64
N ALA A 395 -16.30 19.44 22.43
CA ALA A 395 -15.01 18.83 22.15
C ALA A 395 -15.02 18.02 20.85
N PHE A 396 -16.13 17.33 20.52
CA PHE A 396 -16.26 16.58 19.29
C PHE A 396 -16.20 17.49 18.06
N ILE A 397 -16.88 18.65 18.09
CA ILE A 397 -16.82 19.64 17.01
C ILE A 397 -15.39 20.19 16.84
N TYR A 398 -14.74 20.54 17.96
CA TYR A 398 -13.37 21.06 17.97
C TYR A 398 -12.35 20.04 17.45
N ASN A 399 -12.38 18.82 17.98
CA ASN A 399 -11.43 17.77 17.63
C ASN A 399 -11.66 17.25 16.21
N THR A 400 -12.89 17.25 15.73
CA THR A 400 -13.18 17.02 14.30
C THR A 400 -12.46 18.07 13.44
N SER A 401 -12.55 19.35 13.80
CA SER A 401 -11.84 20.42 13.07
C SER A 401 -10.32 20.23 13.09
N LYS A 402 -9.75 19.80 14.23
CA LYS A 402 -8.32 19.49 14.37
C LYS A 402 -7.87 18.31 13.51
N VAL A 403 -8.64 17.23 13.49
CA VAL A 403 -8.30 16.02 12.72
C VAL A 403 -8.48 16.27 11.23
N ALA A 404 -9.56 16.96 10.85
CA ALA A 404 -9.81 17.39 9.48
C ALA A 404 -8.80 18.44 8.98
N LYS A 405 -8.15 19.16 9.92
CA LYS A 405 -7.37 20.38 9.66
C LYS A 405 -8.14 21.39 8.82
N GLN A 406 -9.43 21.49 9.11
CA GLN A 406 -10.37 22.34 8.40
C GLN A 406 -11.35 22.91 9.42
N ASN A 407 -11.76 24.15 9.26
CA ASN A 407 -12.87 24.71 10.03
C ASN A 407 -14.17 24.10 9.50
N VAL A 408 -14.68 23.10 10.21
CA VAL A 408 -15.88 22.34 9.84
C VAL A 408 -17.16 22.86 10.49
N LEU A 409 -17.13 24.07 11.08
CA LEU A 409 -18.35 24.71 11.59
C LEU A 409 -19.49 24.74 10.57
N PRO A 410 -19.27 25.03 9.26
CA PRO A 410 -20.35 25.00 8.28
C PRO A 410 -21.07 23.65 8.20
N PHE A 411 -20.35 22.53 8.34
CA PHE A 411 -20.95 21.19 8.32
C PHE A 411 -21.85 20.95 9.54
N PHE A 412 -21.37 21.26 10.74
CA PHE A 412 -22.15 21.08 11.96
C PHE A 412 -23.35 22.03 12.04
N ASP A 413 -23.21 23.25 11.50
CA ASP A 413 -24.32 24.20 11.36
C ASP A 413 -25.41 23.66 10.43
N GLN A 414 -25.04 22.98 9.34
CA GLN A 414 -26.02 22.32 8.47
C GLN A 414 -26.75 21.18 9.17
N TRP A 415 -26.10 20.47 10.07
CA TRP A 415 -26.71 19.41 10.86
C TRP A 415 -27.47 19.90 12.11
N GLY A 416 -27.40 21.19 12.44
CA GLY A 416 -27.99 21.73 13.66
C GLY A 416 -27.27 21.27 14.94
N LEU A 417 -26.02 20.82 14.85
CA LEU A 417 -25.17 20.47 15.99
C LEU A 417 -24.35 21.72 16.38
N LYS A 418 -24.95 22.61 17.17
CA LYS A 418 -24.45 23.98 17.34
C LYS A 418 -23.22 24.06 18.25
N ALA A 419 -22.13 24.63 17.72
CA ALA A 419 -21.01 25.06 18.54
C ALA A 419 -21.37 26.30 19.38
N SER A 420 -20.91 26.33 20.64
CA SER A 420 -21.01 27.52 21.49
C SER A 420 -20.15 28.67 20.91
N GLN A 421 -20.44 29.91 21.31
CA GLN A 421 -19.67 31.07 20.83
C GLN A 421 -18.18 30.96 21.20
N GLU A 422 -17.89 30.47 22.42
CA GLU A 422 -16.52 30.21 22.86
C GLU A 422 -15.85 29.16 21.95
N MET A 423 -16.58 28.11 21.58
CA MET A 423 -16.01 27.05 20.75
C MET A 423 -15.76 27.51 19.32
N ARG A 424 -16.65 28.34 18.75
CA ARG A 424 -16.42 28.96 17.43
C ARG A 424 -15.14 29.79 17.42
N GLN A 425 -14.95 30.65 18.42
CA GLN A 425 -13.73 31.45 18.56
C GLN A 425 -12.48 30.58 18.68
N LYS A 426 -12.55 29.48 19.45
CA LYS A 426 -11.44 28.51 19.55
C LYS A 426 -11.10 27.84 18.23
N ILE A 427 -12.09 27.52 17.40
CA ILE A 427 -11.89 26.91 16.08
C ILE A 427 -11.36 27.93 15.08
N GLU A 428 -11.92 29.15 15.07
CA GLU A 428 -11.45 30.24 14.23
C GLU A 428 -9.99 30.59 14.52
N ALA A 429 -9.59 30.58 15.81
CA ALA A 429 -8.21 30.81 16.22
C ALA A 429 -7.22 29.73 15.77
N LEU A 430 -7.67 28.56 15.29
CA LEU A 430 -6.80 27.56 14.66
C LEU A 430 -6.33 27.99 13.27
N ASN A 431 -6.97 29.00 12.66
CA ASN A 431 -6.68 29.51 11.32
C ASN A 431 -6.72 28.44 10.21
N TYR A 432 -7.53 27.39 10.38
CA TYR A 432 -7.71 26.39 9.33
C TYR A 432 -8.60 26.89 8.18
N PRO A 433 -8.43 26.37 6.95
CA PRO A 433 -9.31 26.67 5.83
C PRO A 433 -10.78 26.39 6.17
N ILE A 434 -11.69 27.24 5.73
CA ILE A 434 -13.13 27.03 5.96
C ILE A 434 -13.65 25.96 4.99
N LEU A 435 -14.40 24.98 5.52
CA LEU A 435 -15.07 23.99 4.70
C LEU A 435 -16.10 24.64 3.77
N THR A 436 -15.89 24.47 2.47
CA THR A 436 -16.77 25.01 1.41
C THR A 436 -17.49 23.93 0.61
N ALA A 437 -16.99 22.68 0.63
CA ALA A 437 -17.66 21.56 -0.01
C ALA A 437 -18.93 21.16 0.77
N PRO A 438 -20.05 20.86 0.10
CA PRO A 438 -21.32 20.49 0.75
C PRO A 438 -21.30 19.02 1.20
N ILE A 439 -20.35 18.65 2.06
CA ILE A 439 -20.15 17.25 2.48
C ILE A 439 -21.37 16.65 3.22
N TRP A 440 -22.29 17.51 3.70
CA TRP A 440 -23.59 17.10 4.25
C TRP A 440 -24.55 16.49 3.21
N GLU A 441 -24.21 16.54 1.92
CA GLU A 441 -24.94 15.89 0.83
C GLU A 441 -24.30 14.57 0.38
N ALA A 442 -23.19 14.15 1.01
CA ALA A 442 -22.48 12.93 0.62
C ALA A 442 -23.29 11.67 0.94
N THR A 443 -23.25 10.70 0.02
CA THR A 443 -23.70 9.32 0.20
C THR A 443 -22.58 8.34 -0.10
N ASP A 444 -22.73 7.06 0.24
CA ASP A 444 -21.75 6.03 -0.14
C ASP A 444 -21.62 5.91 -1.66
N SER A 445 -22.74 6.02 -2.39
CA SER A 445 -22.76 5.96 -3.86
C SER A 445 -22.26 7.25 -4.54
N LYS A 446 -22.31 8.39 -3.85
CA LYS A 446 -21.86 9.70 -4.33
C LYS A 446 -21.09 10.44 -3.22
N PRO A 447 -19.86 10.01 -2.92
CA PRO A 447 -19.08 10.64 -1.88
C PRO A 447 -18.66 12.05 -2.32
N ILE A 448 -18.77 13.03 -1.42
CA ILE A 448 -18.25 14.37 -1.61
C ILE A 448 -17.02 14.50 -0.71
N LYS A 449 -15.84 14.63 -1.32
CA LYS A 449 -14.60 14.88 -0.58
C LYS A 449 -14.61 16.31 -0.06
N ALA A 450 -14.13 16.51 1.17
CA ALA A 450 -13.88 17.85 1.68
C ALA A 450 -12.89 18.56 0.75
N ASN A 451 -13.03 19.88 0.58
CA ASN A 451 -12.14 20.63 -0.32
C ASN A 451 -10.69 20.49 0.18
N VAL A 452 -10.00 19.68 -0.59
CA VAL A 452 -8.63 19.23 -0.56
C VAL A 452 -7.72 20.28 -1.20
N LEU A 453 -6.52 20.42 -0.64
CA LEU A 453 -5.46 21.26 -1.18
C LEU A 453 -5.03 20.79 -2.57
N LYS A 454 -4.51 21.72 -3.34
CA LYS A 454 -3.94 21.50 -4.67
C LYS A 454 -2.44 21.67 -4.63
N LEU A 455 -1.73 20.78 -5.31
CA LEU A 455 -0.30 20.92 -5.60
C LEU A 455 -0.09 20.86 -7.10
N GLY A 456 0.58 21.85 -7.67
CA GLY A 456 0.80 21.90 -9.11
C GLY A 456 1.88 22.87 -9.50
N GLY A 457 2.03 23.06 -10.80
CA GLY A 457 2.95 24.03 -11.37
C GLY A 457 3.10 23.79 -12.87
N ARG A 458 4.27 24.10 -13.41
CA ARG A 458 4.52 24.17 -14.85
C ARG A 458 5.88 23.58 -15.22
N VAL A 459 5.91 22.81 -16.30
CA VAL A 459 7.14 22.43 -16.99
C VAL A 459 7.30 23.30 -18.22
N TRP A 460 8.42 24.01 -18.35
CA TRP A 460 8.63 24.95 -19.45
C TRP A 460 10.02 24.84 -20.07
N LYS A 461 10.12 25.33 -21.30
CA LYS A 461 11.38 25.41 -22.06
C LYS A 461 12.10 26.70 -21.70
N ASP A 462 12.92 26.61 -20.66
CA ASP A 462 13.82 27.68 -20.24
C ASP A 462 14.85 27.89 -21.35
N SER A 463 14.69 28.94 -22.15
CA SER A 463 15.47 29.17 -23.36
C SER A 463 16.76 29.94 -23.08
N ASN A 464 16.81 30.72 -22.00
CA ASN A 464 17.96 31.55 -21.62
C ASN A 464 18.81 30.93 -20.48
N GLN A 465 18.41 29.77 -19.96
CA GLN A 465 19.11 28.94 -18.97
C GLN A 465 19.26 29.60 -17.60
N ASN A 466 18.31 30.48 -17.22
CA ASN A 466 18.37 31.20 -15.96
C ASN A 466 17.61 30.50 -14.81
N GLY A 467 16.88 29.42 -15.08
CA GLY A 467 16.06 28.70 -14.11
C GLY A 467 14.76 29.41 -13.70
N ILE A 468 14.41 30.51 -14.36
CA ILE A 468 13.29 31.41 -14.04
C ILE A 468 12.31 31.40 -15.23
N GLN A 469 11.01 31.45 -14.95
CA GLN A 469 10.00 31.55 -16.00
C GLN A 469 9.94 32.95 -16.60
N ASP A 470 10.32 33.07 -17.87
CA ASP A 470 10.17 34.31 -18.62
C ASP A 470 8.93 34.31 -19.52
N GLN A 471 8.34 35.50 -19.77
CA GLN A 471 7.08 35.65 -20.50
C GLN A 471 7.11 35.06 -21.93
N SER A 472 8.30 34.98 -22.54
CA SER A 472 8.47 34.44 -23.90
C SER A 472 8.60 32.91 -23.95
N GLU A 473 8.71 32.25 -22.79
CA GLU A 473 9.08 30.85 -22.71
C GLU A 473 7.88 29.91 -22.75
N LYS A 474 7.98 28.91 -23.61
CA LYS A 474 6.86 28.01 -23.93
C LYS A 474 6.77 26.88 -22.93
N GLY A 475 5.54 26.47 -22.65
CA GLY A 475 5.25 25.26 -21.90
C GLY A 475 5.71 24.00 -22.61
N MET A 476 5.84 22.92 -21.86
CA MET A 476 6.15 21.61 -22.41
C MET A 476 5.02 20.62 -22.15
N GLU A 477 4.29 20.28 -23.21
CA GLU A 477 3.18 19.32 -23.18
C GLU A 477 3.64 17.87 -23.02
N GLY A 478 2.83 17.07 -22.32
CA GLY A 478 2.95 15.61 -22.27
C GLY A 478 4.05 15.08 -21.35
N VAL A 479 4.66 15.94 -20.54
CA VAL A 479 5.68 15.55 -19.55
C VAL A 479 4.98 14.82 -18.39
N ARG A 480 5.46 13.62 -18.05
CA ARG A 480 4.95 12.86 -16.91
C ARG A 480 5.44 13.46 -15.59
N VAL A 481 4.53 13.68 -14.66
CA VAL A 481 4.81 14.21 -13.33
C VAL A 481 4.17 13.32 -12.28
N GLN A 482 4.94 12.93 -11.26
CA GLN A 482 4.52 12.00 -10.22
C GLN A 482 4.53 12.67 -8.84
N LEU A 483 3.46 12.52 -8.08
CA LEU A 483 3.36 12.91 -6.67
C LEU A 483 3.90 11.79 -5.80
N LEU A 484 4.78 12.13 -4.86
CA LEU A 484 5.38 11.21 -3.90
C LEU A 484 5.03 11.61 -2.46
N ASN A 485 4.99 10.64 -1.54
CA ASN A 485 4.89 10.92 -0.11
C ASN A 485 6.26 11.32 0.50
N LYS A 486 6.30 11.60 1.82
CA LYS A 486 7.52 11.96 2.55
C LYS A 486 8.67 10.94 2.42
N ASP A 487 8.33 9.66 2.24
CA ASP A 487 9.26 8.53 2.17
C ASP A 487 9.69 8.21 0.72
N GLY A 488 9.19 8.97 -0.27
CA GLY A 488 9.52 8.80 -1.68
C GLY A 488 8.67 7.78 -2.45
N ASN A 489 7.61 7.24 -1.84
CA ASN A 489 6.70 6.30 -2.51
C ASN A 489 5.70 7.05 -3.40
N GLY A 490 5.41 6.51 -4.58
CA GLY A 490 4.48 7.10 -5.54
C GLY A 490 3.01 7.03 -5.09
N LEU A 491 2.29 8.15 -5.23
CA LEU A 491 0.88 8.29 -4.89
C LEU A 491 -0.01 8.46 -6.12
N LYS A 492 0.37 9.34 -7.05
CA LYS A 492 -0.42 9.71 -8.24
C LYS A 492 0.52 10.15 -9.37
N GLU A 493 0.11 9.98 -10.63
CA GLU A 493 0.82 10.47 -11.81
C GLU A 493 -0.13 11.25 -12.73
N VAL A 494 0.36 12.34 -13.32
CA VAL A 494 -0.34 13.17 -14.31
C VAL A 494 0.60 13.52 -15.48
N LYS A 495 0.04 14.12 -16.53
CA LYS A 495 0.81 14.70 -17.63
C LYS A 495 0.55 16.19 -17.74
N THR A 496 1.56 16.94 -18.18
CA THR A 496 1.41 18.38 -18.46
C THR A 496 0.53 18.64 -19.69
N ASP A 497 -0.23 19.73 -19.64
CA ASP A 497 -1.03 20.24 -20.76
C ASP A 497 -0.19 21.03 -21.79
N LYS A 498 -0.86 21.63 -22.79
CA LYS A 498 -0.22 22.39 -23.89
C LYS A 498 0.62 23.57 -23.40
N GLU A 499 0.18 24.20 -22.31
CA GLU A 499 0.80 25.34 -21.67
C GLU A 499 1.87 24.90 -20.65
N GLY A 500 2.04 23.59 -20.44
CA GLY A 500 3.03 22.96 -19.58
C GLY A 500 2.54 22.75 -18.14
N HIS A 501 1.28 23.07 -17.83
CA HIS A 501 0.76 22.99 -16.46
C HIS A 501 0.38 21.56 -16.07
N TYR A 502 0.52 21.26 -14.78
CA TYR A 502 0.03 20.03 -14.17
C TYR A 502 -0.59 20.31 -12.80
N LEU A 503 -1.49 19.44 -12.36
CA LEU A 503 -2.23 19.61 -11.11
C LEU A 503 -2.49 18.28 -10.41
N PHE A 504 -2.20 18.24 -9.12
CA PHE A 504 -2.68 17.24 -8.17
C PHE A 504 -3.71 17.90 -7.25
N ASP A 505 -4.97 17.55 -7.44
CA ASP A 505 -6.05 17.78 -6.50
C ASP A 505 -6.16 16.61 -5.49
N GLY A 506 -7.02 16.72 -4.48
CA GLY A 506 -7.22 15.60 -3.56
C GLY A 506 -6.32 15.61 -2.33
N LEU A 507 -5.47 16.63 -2.14
CA LEU A 507 -4.43 16.59 -1.12
C LEU A 507 -4.91 17.11 0.23
N ILE A 508 -4.42 16.48 1.28
CA ILE A 508 -4.53 16.98 2.65
C ILE A 508 -3.21 17.65 3.05
N GLU A 509 -3.22 18.43 4.12
CA GLU A 509 -1.97 19.00 4.64
C GLU A 509 -0.98 17.91 5.07
N ASN A 510 0.12 17.79 4.34
CA ASN A 510 1.17 16.81 4.59
C ASN A 510 2.47 17.25 3.90
N THR A 511 3.53 16.47 4.07
CA THR A 511 4.76 16.63 3.34
C THR A 511 4.78 15.73 2.10
N TYR A 512 4.92 16.36 0.93
CA TYR A 512 4.97 15.70 -0.37
C TYR A 512 6.32 15.98 -1.06
N ARG A 513 6.57 15.26 -2.15
CA ARG A 513 7.56 15.63 -3.16
C ARG A 513 6.94 15.47 -4.54
N VAL A 514 7.44 16.22 -5.51
CA VAL A 514 7.08 16.05 -6.91
C VAL A 514 8.28 15.53 -7.68
N GLN A 515 8.06 14.52 -8.53
CA GLN A 515 9.03 14.04 -9.49
C GLN A 515 8.57 14.32 -10.91
N VAL A 516 9.29 15.19 -11.61
CA VAL A 516 9.12 15.42 -13.04
C VAL A 516 10.02 14.43 -13.78
N LYS A 517 9.44 13.62 -14.68
CA LYS A 517 10.25 12.75 -15.54
C LYS A 517 10.95 13.61 -16.58
N LYS A 518 12.29 13.56 -16.57
CA LYS A 518 13.12 14.30 -17.52
C LYS A 518 12.65 14.06 -18.97
N PRO A 519 12.22 15.10 -19.69
CA PRO A 519 11.84 14.97 -21.09
C PRO A 519 13.03 14.50 -21.94
N ALA A 520 12.75 13.67 -22.95
CA ALA A 520 13.78 13.18 -23.85
C ALA A 520 14.47 14.36 -24.54
N GLY A 521 15.79 14.44 -24.37
CA GLY A 521 16.62 15.46 -24.95
C GLY A 521 16.67 16.82 -24.26
N TYR A 522 16.29 16.83 -22.99
CA TYR A 522 16.40 18.01 -22.14
C TYR A 522 17.17 17.67 -20.85
N VAL A 523 17.71 18.72 -20.24
CA VAL A 523 18.26 18.74 -18.89
C VAL A 523 17.45 19.72 -18.03
N PHE A 524 17.38 19.46 -16.72
CA PHE A 524 16.75 20.40 -15.77
C PHE A 524 17.67 21.59 -15.50
N MET A 525 17.07 22.76 -15.30
CA MET A 525 17.77 24.00 -14.98
C MET A 525 18.01 24.15 -13.48
N GLN A 526 18.84 25.12 -13.09
CA GLN A 526 19.13 25.33 -11.67
C GLN A 526 17.87 25.74 -10.91
N LYS A 527 17.62 25.04 -9.80
CA LYS A 527 16.52 25.39 -8.90
C LYS A 527 16.80 26.68 -8.14
N GLN A 528 15.76 27.44 -7.83
CA GLN A 528 15.79 28.62 -6.94
C GLN A 528 16.86 29.66 -7.34
N SER A 529 16.89 30.02 -8.62
CA SER A 529 17.91 30.90 -9.20
C SER A 529 17.57 32.39 -9.09
N GLY A 530 16.29 32.73 -8.90
CA GLY A 530 15.78 34.09 -8.78
C GLY A 530 15.53 34.55 -7.33
N GLN A 531 15.04 35.79 -7.18
CA GLN A 531 14.51 36.28 -5.90
C GLN A 531 13.02 35.95 -5.72
N ASP A 532 12.30 35.73 -6.82
CA ASP A 532 10.90 35.33 -6.82
C ASP A 532 10.79 33.82 -6.98
N MET A 533 10.56 33.15 -5.85
CA MET A 533 10.47 31.69 -5.81
C MET A 533 9.21 31.14 -6.51
N THR A 534 8.23 31.99 -6.88
CA THR A 534 6.98 31.55 -7.52
C THR A 534 7.10 31.28 -9.02
N VAL A 535 8.25 31.64 -9.60
CA VAL A 535 8.58 31.47 -11.02
C VAL A 535 9.88 30.70 -11.21
N ASP A 536 10.49 30.22 -10.13
CA ASP A 536 11.75 29.48 -10.15
C ASP A 536 11.53 28.00 -10.36
N SER A 537 12.49 27.32 -10.97
CA SER A 537 12.48 25.86 -10.95
C SER A 537 12.68 25.33 -9.52
N ASN A 538 11.96 24.26 -9.15
CA ASN A 538 12.10 23.61 -7.82
C ASN A 538 12.72 22.22 -7.88
N VAL A 539 12.87 21.64 -9.06
CA VAL A 539 13.40 20.28 -9.24
C VAL A 539 14.92 20.26 -9.27
N SER A 540 15.52 19.22 -8.67
CA SER A 540 16.95 18.96 -8.80
C SER A 540 17.33 18.41 -10.18
N GLU A 541 18.62 18.15 -10.41
CA GLU A 541 19.13 17.48 -11.62
C GLU A 541 18.51 16.09 -11.86
N THR A 542 17.99 15.45 -10.80
CA THR A 542 17.27 14.16 -10.88
C THR A 542 15.78 14.32 -11.14
N GLY A 543 15.28 15.56 -11.26
CA GLY A 543 13.88 15.87 -11.49
C GLY A 543 12.99 15.77 -10.26
N VAL A 544 13.56 15.76 -9.04
CA VAL A 544 12.79 15.62 -7.80
C VAL A 544 12.92 16.90 -6.97
N THR A 545 11.80 17.36 -6.41
CA THR A 545 11.79 18.54 -5.53
C THR A 545 12.37 18.23 -4.15
N ASP A 546 12.69 19.30 -3.40
CA ASP A 546 12.78 19.21 -1.95
C ASP A 546 11.40 18.82 -1.35
N ALA A 547 11.38 18.54 -0.05
CA ALA A 547 10.14 18.21 0.66
C ALA A 547 9.22 19.45 0.74
N ILE A 548 7.99 19.32 0.28
CA ILE A 548 6.97 20.38 0.24
C ILE A 548 5.99 20.12 1.37
N THR A 549 6.01 20.95 2.41
CA THR A 549 4.97 20.92 3.45
C THR A 549 3.77 21.71 2.95
N LEU A 550 2.76 20.99 2.46
CA LEU A 550 1.57 21.58 1.89
C LEU A 550 0.61 22.00 3.00
N LEU A 551 0.41 23.31 3.17
CA LEU A 551 -0.53 23.88 4.16
C LEU A 551 -1.68 24.65 3.50
N HIS A 552 -1.52 25.03 2.24
CA HIS A 552 -2.48 25.73 1.38
C HIS A 552 -2.27 25.24 -0.05
N ASP A 553 -3.11 25.66 -1.00
CA ASP A 553 -2.86 25.40 -2.42
C ASP A 553 -1.49 25.96 -2.82
N ASP A 554 -0.65 25.14 -3.44
CA ASP A 554 0.66 25.54 -3.95
C ASP A 554 0.76 25.13 -5.42
N LEU A 555 0.69 26.13 -6.30
CA LEU A 555 0.73 25.97 -7.75
C LEU A 555 2.06 26.47 -8.35
N THR A 556 3.10 26.54 -7.53
CA THR A 556 4.41 27.10 -7.90
C THR A 556 5.49 26.03 -8.02
N ILE A 557 5.10 24.76 -8.16
CA ILE A 557 6.03 23.63 -8.27
C ILE A 557 6.43 23.42 -9.73
N ASP A 558 7.52 24.05 -10.11
CA ASP A 558 7.90 24.39 -11.45
C ASP A 558 9.20 23.67 -11.87
N ALA A 559 9.28 23.24 -13.14
CA ALA A 559 10.46 22.60 -13.71
C ALA A 559 10.91 23.23 -15.05
N GLY A 560 12.02 23.97 -15.00
CA GLY A 560 12.66 24.54 -16.18
C GLY A 560 13.53 23.49 -16.87
N VAL A 561 13.38 23.37 -18.19
CA VAL A 561 14.16 22.43 -19.00
C VAL A 561 14.77 23.08 -20.24
N ASN A 562 16.01 22.72 -20.58
CA ASN A 562 16.71 23.21 -21.79
C ASN A 562 17.34 22.05 -22.58
N ARG A 563 17.51 22.22 -23.90
CA ARG A 563 18.14 21.25 -24.82
C ARG A 563 19.67 21.29 -24.85
N ASN A 564 20.31 22.30 -24.26
CA ASN A 564 21.73 22.60 -24.46
C ASN A 564 22.62 21.72 -23.59
N ILE A 565 23.14 20.64 -24.17
CA ILE A 565 24.00 19.66 -23.50
C ILE A 565 25.48 20.04 -23.67
N PHE A 566 25.83 20.75 -24.75
CA PHE A 566 27.21 21.08 -25.10
C PHE A 566 27.46 22.59 -25.24
N LYS A 567 28.33 23.12 -24.38
CA LYS A 567 28.68 24.55 -24.26
C LYS A 567 29.41 25.11 -25.48
N ASP A 568 30.11 24.26 -26.22
CA ASP A 568 30.89 24.61 -27.41
C ASP A 568 30.10 24.46 -28.72
N VAL A 569 28.79 24.19 -28.66
CA VAL A 569 27.90 24.06 -29.82
C VAL A 569 26.91 25.23 -29.81
N PRO A 570 27.13 26.30 -30.58
CA PRO A 570 26.25 27.47 -30.58
C PRO A 570 24.84 27.13 -31.06
N GLN A 571 23.80 27.69 -30.43
CA GLN A 571 22.39 27.45 -30.78
C GLN A 571 22.04 27.80 -32.24
N GLY A 572 22.74 28.77 -32.83
CA GLY A 572 22.59 29.16 -34.25
C GLY A 572 23.43 28.34 -35.23
N HIS A 573 24.25 27.39 -34.76
CA HIS A 573 25.10 26.57 -35.62
C HIS A 573 24.25 25.58 -36.43
N TRP A 574 24.55 25.39 -37.72
CA TRP A 574 23.75 24.55 -38.63
C TRP A 574 23.63 23.09 -38.16
N ALA A 575 24.64 22.58 -37.44
CA ALA A 575 24.64 21.23 -36.87
C ALA A 575 23.99 21.11 -35.47
N PHE A 576 23.49 22.21 -34.89
CA PHE A 576 23.06 22.23 -33.48
C PHE A 576 22.02 21.15 -33.17
N ASN A 577 20.98 21.06 -33.98
CA ASN A 577 19.91 20.06 -33.80
C ASN A 577 20.44 18.64 -33.98
N ALA A 578 21.21 18.39 -35.05
CA ALA A 578 21.77 17.07 -35.32
C ALA A 578 22.65 16.57 -34.17
N ILE A 579 23.51 17.43 -33.62
CA ILE A 579 24.39 17.10 -32.49
C ILE A 579 23.56 16.75 -31.25
N HIS A 580 22.61 17.60 -30.88
CA HIS A 580 21.83 17.39 -29.66
C HIS A 580 20.90 16.19 -29.79
N ASP A 581 20.19 16.03 -30.91
CA ASP A 581 19.26 14.92 -31.12
C ASP A 581 19.98 13.55 -31.11
N LEU A 582 21.15 13.46 -31.77
CA LEU A 582 21.96 12.23 -31.71
C LEU A 582 22.54 11.97 -30.32
N ALA A 583 22.86 13.02 -29.54
CA ALA A 583 23.36 12.85 -28.17
C ALA A 583 22.25 12.33 -27.25
N ASN A 584 21.03 12.78 -27.48
CA ASN A 584 19.82 12.38 -26.76
C ASN A 584 19.46 10.92 -27.00
N GLU A 585 19.67 10.43 -28.22
CA GLU A 585 19.52 9.01 -28.58
C GLU A 585 20.69 8.15 -28.05
N GLY A 586 21.67 8.75 -27.36
CA GLY A 586 22.85 8.05 -26.84
C GLY A 586 23.82 7.59 -27.95
N ILE A 587 23.65 8.09 -29.17
CA ILE A 587 24.46 7.72 -30.34
C ILE A 587 25.82 8.43 -30.24
N ILE A 588 25.82 9.76 -30.11
CA ILE A 588 27.03 10.56 -29.97
C ILE A 588 27.28 10.97 -28.51
N ALA A 589 28.56 11.11 -28.15
CA ALA A 589 28.98 11.65 -26.87
C ALA A 589 30.05 12.73 -27.09
N GLY A 590 30.07 13.72 -26.19
CA GLY A 590 31.14 14.71 -26.10
C GLY A 590 32.36 14.17 -25.34
N TYR A 591 33.38 15.01 -25.15
CA TYR A 591 34.58 14.68 -24.37
C TYR A 591 34.37 14.73 -22.85
N GLY A 592 33.18 15.15 -22.40
CA GLY A 592 32.88 15.41 -20.98
C GLY A 592 32.83 16.91 -20.68
N ASN A 593 32.42 17.27 -19.45
CA ASN A 593 32.31 18.66 -18.98
C ASN A 593 31.42 19.58 -19.83
N GLY A 594 30.49 18.99 -20.61
CA GLY A 594 29.64 19.72 -21.54
C GLY A 594 30.38 20.20 -22.79
N ILE A 595 31.46 19.54 -23.22
CA ILE A 595 32.18 19.83 -24.47
C ILE A 595 31.92 18.73 -25.50
N PHE A 596 31.40 19.09 -26.67
CA PHE A 596 31.21 18.21 -27.82
C PHE A 596 32.51 17.94 -28.57
N GLY A 597 33.40 18.93 -28.66
CA GLY A 597 34.56 18.92 -29.55
C GLY A 597 34.25 19.49 -30.94
N MET A 598 33.42 20.52 -31.03
CA MET A 598 33.07 21.14 -32.31
C MET A 598 34.34 21.64 -33.05
N GLY A 599 34.46 21.29 -34.33
CA GLY A 599 35.61 21.63 -35.18
C GLY A 599 36.72 20.56 -35.24
N ASP A 600 36.73 19.58 -34.32
CA ASP A 600 37.71 18.51 -34.35
C ASP A 600 37.43 17.53 -35.49
N ASN A 601 38.48 16.96 -36.07
CA ASN A 601 38.35 15.91 -37.09
C ASN A 601 37.95 14.57 -36.46
N VAL A 602 37.04 13.83 -37.11
CA VAL A 602 36.62 12.50 -36.66
C VAL A 602 37.59 11.41 -37.14
N THR A 603 37.95 10.49 -36.24
CA THR A 603 38.80 9.33 -36.57
C THR A 603 37.98 8.11 -37.04
N ARG A 604 38.63 7.18 -37.74
CA ARG A 604 38.01 5.95 -38.25
C ARG A 604 37.37 5.10 -37.15
N GLU A 605 38.03 4.96 -36.02
CA GLU A 605 37.50 4.22 -34.87
C GLU A 605 36.26 4.90 -34.26
N GLN A 606 36.24 6.25 -34.22
CA GLN A 606 35.09 6.99 -33.71
C GLN A 606 33.87 6.83 -34.63
N VAL A 607 34.07 6.90 -35.95
CA VAL A 607 32.98 6.65 -36.91
C VAL A 607 32.46 5.22 -36.79
N ALA A 608 33.34 4.24 -36.61
CA ALA A 608 32.92 2.85 -36.41
C ALA A 608 32.06 2.70 -35.15
N ALA A 609 32.48 3.25 -34.02
CA ALA A 609 31.70 3.20 -32.78
C ALA A 609 30.31 3.85 -32.93
N LEU A 610 30.22 4.95 -33.67
CA LEU A 610 28.97 5.68 -33.88
C LEU A 610 28.01 4.94 -34.81
N ILE A 611 28.49 4.45 -35.96
CA ILE A 611 27.68 3.62 -36.88
C ILE A 611 27.20 2.33 -36.20
N TYR A 612 28.06 1.70 -35.38
CA TYR A 612 27.69 0.48 -34.67
C TYR A 612 26.50 0.70 -33.72
N ARG A 613 26.50 1.81 -32.97
CA ARG A 613 25.37 2.20 -32.10
C ARG A 613 24.12 2.52 -32.90
N THR A 614 24.27 3.23 -34.02
CA THR A 614 23.13 3.61 -34.88
C THR A 614 22.44 2.41 -35.50
N LEU A 615 23.19 1.41 -35.97
CA LEU A 615 22.64 0.21 -36.62
C LEU A 615 22.13 -0.85 -35.63
N HIS A 616 22.22 -0.61 -34.31
CA HIS A 616 21.81 -1.53 -33.26
C HIS A 616 22.34 -2.97 -33.45
N ILE A 617 23.61 -3.10 -33.82
CA ILE A 617 24.21 -4.40 -34.15
C ILE A 617 24.25 -5.29 -32.89
N GLU A 618 23.66 -6.48 -32.99
CA GLU A 618 23.69 -7.47 -31.92
C GLU A 618 25.11 -7.98 -31.66
N LYS A 619 25.44 -8.08 -30.37
CA LYS A 619 26.75 -8.53 -29.91
C LYS A 619 27.01 -9.99 -30.33
N GLN A 620 28.19 -10.27 -30.87
CA GLN A 620 28.63 -11.65 -31.18
C GLN A 620 29.84 -12.02 -30.33
N ASP A 621 29.94 -13.30 -29.95
CA ASP A 621 31.01 -13.79 -29.06
C ASP A 621 32.41 -13.61 -29.64
N LYS A 622 32.55 -13.60 -30.98
CA LYS A 622 33.84 -13.41 -31.64
C LYS A 622 33.69 -12.92 -33.09
N TYR A 623 34.44 -11.87 -33.43
CA TYR A 623 34.66 -11.44 -34.81
C TYR A 623 36.06 -11.85 -35.27
N GLU A 624 36.20 -12.25 -36.53
CA GLU A 624 37.51 -12.45 -37.15
C GLU A 624 38.19 -11.10 -37.36
N ASN A 625 39.47 -11.02 -37.02
CA ASN A 625 40.27 -9.81 -37.20
C ASN A 625 41.14 -9.92 -38.46
N PRO A 626 40.78 -9.25 -39.57
CA PRO A 626 41.58 -9.26 -40.78
C PRO A 626 42.71 -8.23 -40.77
N TYR A 627 42.83 -7.40 -39.72
CA TYR A 627 43.74 -6.25 -39.68
C TYR A 627 44.98 -6.49 -38.83
N GLY A 628 46.13 -6.07 -39.34
CA GLY A 628 47.41 -6.15 -38.64
C GLY A 628 47.57 -5.16 -37.48
N ASP A 629 46.78 -4.09 -37.46
CA ASP A 629 46.89 -2.96 -36.52
C ASP A 629 45.70 -2.82 -35.56
N ILE A 630 44.83 -3.82 -35.47
CA ILE A 630 43.71 -3.84 -34.51
C ILE A 630 44.01 -4.80 -33.36
N ASP A 631 44.23 -4.22 -32.18
CA ASP A 631 44.32 -4.94 -30.91
C ASP A 631 43.83 -4.05 -29.76
N LYS A 632 43.85 -4.59 -28.54
CA LYS A 632 43.38 -3.90 -27.33
C LYS A 632 44.17 -2.64 -26.95
N ASN A 633 45.37 -2.44 -27.51
CA ASN A 633 46.24 -1.29 -27.27
C ASN A 633 46.11 -0.24 -28.39
N SER A 634 45.71 -0.64 -29.60
CA SER A 634 45.60 0.27 -30.74
C SER A 634 44.27 1.03 -30.81
N THR A 635 43.19 0.46 -30.26
CA THR A 635 41.86 1.09 -30.24
C THR A 635 41.03 0.65 -29.03
N MET A 636 40.10 1.51 -28.61
CA MET A 636 39.08 1.16 -27.61
C MET A 636 37.83 0.52 -28.23
N PHE A 637 37.72 0.48 -29.56
CA PHE A 637 36.53 0.02 -30.29
C PHE A 637 36.82 -1.19 -31.21
N PRO A 638 37.56 -2.22 -30.77
CA PRO A 638 37.93 -3.34 -31.65
C PRO A 638 36.68 -4.12 -32.08
N GLU A 639 35.67 -4.23 -31.23
CA GLU A 639 34.45 -4.97 -31.54
C GLU A 639 33.64 -4.27 -32.64
N GLU A 640 33.42 -2.97 -32.51
CA GLU A 640 32.64 -2.17 -33.45
C GLU A 640 33.30 -2.12 -34.83
N ILE A 641 34.63 -1.99 -34.86
CA ILE A 641 35.42 -2.01 -36.10
C ILE A 641 35.26 -3.36 -36.82
N LEU A 642 35.40 -4.47 -36.10
CA LEU A 642 35.34 -5.81 -36.70
C LEU A 642 33.93 -6.19 -37.14
N ALA A 643 32.91 -5.83 -36.36
CA ALA A 643 31.52 -6.05 -36.73
C ALA A 643 31.16 -5.31 -38.03
N LEU A 644 31.52 -4.04 -38.15
CA LEU A 644 31.24 -3.25 -39.35
C LEU A 644 32.10 -3.66 -40.55
N THR A 645 33.29 -4.21 -40.31
CA THR A 645 34.11 -4.83 -41.37
C THR A 645 33.44 -6.08 -41.92
N LYS A 646 32.90 -6.95 -41.06
CA LYS A 646 32.12 -8.14 -41.48
C LYS A 646 30.89 -7.78 -42.30
N LEU A 647 30.25 -6.65 -41.98
CA LEU A 647 29.13 -6.10 -42.76
C LEU A 647 29.55 -5.40 -44.07
N GLY A 648 30.85 -5.32 -44.35
CA GLY A 648 31.41 -4.69 -45.54
C GLY A 648 31.39 -3.17 -45.53
N VAL A 649 31.03 -2.53 -44.40
CA VAL A 649 30.97 -1.07 -44.25
C VAL A 649 32.38 -0.47 -44.28
N PHE A 650 33.30 -1.10 -43.55
CA PHE A 650 34.71 -0.71 -43.54
C PHE A 650 35.59 -1.69 -44.30
N GLN A 651 36.67 -1.15 -44.86
CA GLN A 651 37.77 -1.90 -45.48
C GLN A 651 39.10 -1.31 -45.02
N GLY A 652 40.10 -2.17 -44.87
CA GLY A 652 41.49 -1.78 -44.60
C GLY A 652 42.19 -1.23 -45.83
N ASP A 653 43.43 -0.78 -45.64
CA ASP A 653 44.31 -0.39 -46.73
C ASP A 653 44.96 -1.62 -47.40
N ASP A 654 45.72 -1.36 -48.47
CA ASP A 654 46.43 -2.38 -49.25
C ASP A 654 47.51 -3.13 -48.45
N GLN A 655 47.85 -2.64 -47.25
CA GLN A 655 48.82 -3.26 -46.34
C GLN A 655 48.14 -4.12 -45.27
N GLY A 656 46.81 -4.23 -45.31
CA GLY A 656 46.02 -5.00 -44.34
C GLY A 656 45.80 -4.26 -43.02
N ASN A 657 45.86 -2.93 -42.98
CA ASN A 657 45.65 -2.13 -41.78
C ASN A 657 44.33 -1.35 -41.81
N PHE A 658 43.66 -1.22 -40.67
CA PHE A 658 42.45 -0.41 -40.52
C PHE A 658 42.76 1.07 -40.29
N ARG A 659 43.85 1.39 -39.59
CA ARG A 659 44.30 2.74 -39.20
C ARG A 659 43.30 3.47 -38.29
N PRO A 660 43.04 2.97 -37.05
CA PRO A 660 41.95 3.45 -36.19
C PRO A 660 42.01 4.95 -35.88
N ARG A 661 43.21 5.53 -35.77
CA ARG A 661 43.44 6.96 -35.46
C ARG A 661 43.47 7.88 -36.68
N ALA A 662 43.40 7.34 -37.90
CA ALA A 662 43.39 8.17 -39.10
C ALA A 662 42.06 8.93 -39.23
N THR A 663 42.13 10.16 -39.72
CA THR A 663 40.96 11.01 -39.96
C THR A 663 40.35 10.74 -41.33
N LEU A 664 39.03 10.58 -41.40
CA LEU A 664 38.37 10.33 -42.68
C LEU A 664 38.31 11.59 -43.54
N THR A 665 38.48 11.39 -44.85
CA THR A 665 38.08 12.38 -45.85
C THR A 665 36.58 12.33 -46.11
N ARG A 666 36.03 13.37 -46.74
CA ARG A 666 34.62 13.41 -47.15
C ARG A 666 34.25 12.28 -48.11
N ALA A 667 35.16 11.91 -49.01
CA ALA A 667 34.96 10.77 -49.92
C ALA A 667 34.88 9.43 -49.17
N GLU A 668 35.78 9.21 -48.20
CA GLU A 668 35.73 8.02 -47.36
C GLU A 668 34.46 7.99 -46.50
N MET A 669 34.04 9.14 -45.96
CA MET A 669 32.80 9.25 -45.21
C MET A 669 31.56 8.94 -46.06
N ALA A 670 31.50 9.44 -47.30
CA ALA A 670 30.41 9.13 -48.21
C ALA A 670 30.31 7.61 -48.44
N GLN A 671 31.43 6.93 -48.63
CA GLN A 671 31.48 5.47 -48.77
C GLN A 671 30.97 4.75 -47.52
N VAL A 672 31.40 5.17 -46.33
CA VAL A 672 30.95 4.58 -45.07
C VAL A 672 29.44 4.73 -44.91
N ILE A 673 28.89 5.93 -45.11
CA ILE A 673 27.45 6.19 -44.96
C ILE A 673 26.64 5.43 -46.02
N THR A 674 27.07 5.45 -47.29
CA THR A 674 26.40 4.71 -48.37
C THR A 674 26.33 3.21 -48.07
N LYS A 675 27.42 2.62 -47.58
CA LYS A 675 27.45 1.18 -47.26
C LYS A 675 26.66 0.85 -45.99
N ALA A 676 26.78 1.68 -44.95
CA ALA A 676 26.07 1.47 -43.68
C ALA A 676 24.55 1.51 -43.85
N PHE A 677 24.04 2.48 -44.63
CA PHE A 677 22.60 2.69 -44.85
C PHE A 677 22.11 2.12 -46.18
N ARG A 678 22.95 1.39 -46.93
CA ARG A 678 22.64 0.77 -48.23
C ARG A 678 21.95 1.73 -49.21
N LEU A 679 22.55 2.89 -49.41
CA LEU A 679 21.95 3.97 -50.18
C LEU A 679 22.06 3.74 -51.70
N ASP A 680 20.94 3.81 -52.39
CA ASP A 680 20.89 3.83 -53.85
C ASP A 680 21.25 5.20 -54.42
N VAL A 681 21.89 5.20 -55.59
CA VAL A 681 22.15 6.43 -56.37
C VAL A 681 20.86 6.83 -57.10
N LYS A 682 20.18 7.87 -56.60
CA LYS A 682 18.94 8.40 -57.22
C LYS A 682 19.23 9.34 -58.40
N ALA A 683 20.40 9.99 -58.41
CA ALA A 683 20.87 10.86 -59.47
C ALA A 683 22.40 11.01 -59.40
N PRO A 684 23.11 11.27 -60.52
CA PRO A 684 24.53 11.58 -60.50
C PRO A 684 24.81 12.88 -59.74
N HIS A 685 25.99 12.98 -59.13
CA HIS A 685 26.41 14.22 -58.49
C HIS A 685 26.58 15.37 -59.50
N ASN A 686 26.56 16.61 -59.01
CA ASN A 686 26.81 17.80 -59.83
C ASN A 686 28.08 18.58 -59.43
N PHE A 687 29.01 17.92 -58.74
CA PHE A 687 30.25 18.54 -58.28
C PHE A 687 31.37 18.54 -59.34
N ASN A 688 32.00 19.69 -59.54
CA ASN A 688 33.03 19.92 -60.55
C ASN A 688 34.42 19.34 -60.16
N ASP A 689 34.63 19.07 -58.87
CA ASP A 689 35.86 18.52 -58.31
C ASP A 689 35.78 17.00 -58.06
N VAL A 690 34.76 16.33 -58.62
CA VAL A 690 34.61 14.88 -58.57
C VAL A 690 34.63 14.35 -60.00
N PRO A 691 35.78 13.83 -60.48
CA PRO A 691 35.89 13.29 -61.83
C PRO A 691 35.01 12.05 -62.06
N GLU A 692 34.62 11.82 -63.32
CA GLU A 692 33.84 10.64 -63.75
C GLU A 692 34.51 9.28 -63.43
N ASN A 693 35.83 9.27 -63.29
CA ASN A 693 36.61 8.08 -62.90
C ASN A 693 36.99 8.07 -61.41
N SER A 694 36.40 8.93 -60.58
CA SER A 694 36.65 8.96 -59.14
C SER A 694 36.17 7.67 -58.47
N TRP A 695 37.01 7.08 -57.63
CA TRP A 695 36.68 5.87 -56.84
C TRP A 695 35.50 6.09 -55.87
N ALA A 696 35.19 7.34 -55.53
CA ALA A 696 34.09 7.71 -54.65
C ALA A 696 32.86 8.27 -55.39
N LYS A 697 32.87 8.30 -56.73
CA LYS A 697 31.81 8.91 -57.56
C LYS A 697 30.41 8.46 -57.15
N ASP A 698 30.19 7.15 -57.07
CA ASP A 698 28.85 6.60 -56.81
C ASP A 698 28.41 6.87 -55.37
N ALA A 699 29.31 6.74 -54.40
CA ALA A 699 29.01 7.06 -53.01
C ALA A 699 28.68 8.55 -52.81
N ILE A 700 29.44 9.45 -53.45
CA ILE A 700 29.17 10.89 -53.43
C ILE A 700 27.81 11.19 -54.07
N SER A 701 27.50 10.54 -55.21
CA SER A 701 26.20 10.66 -55.87
C SER A 701 25.06 10.16 -54.98
N ALA A 702 25.27 9.06 -54.26
CA ALA A 702 24.29 8.49 -53.33
C ALA A 702 24.00 9.46 -52.17
N VAL A 703 25.03 9.98 -51.48
CA VAL A 703 24.80 10.88 -50.34
C VAL A 703 24.24 12.25 -50.77
N GLN A 704 24.57 12.74 -51.97
CA GLN A 704 23.95 13.96 -52.51
C GLN A 704 22.49 13.73 -52.88
N SER A 705 22.20 12.70 -53.67
CA SER A 705 20.85 12.46 -54.21
C SER A 705 19.84 11.98 -53.15
N ASN A 706 20.33 11.49 -52.01
CA ASN A 706 19.51 11.21 -50.82
C ASN A 706 19.45 12.37 -49.81
N GLN A 707 19.99 13.55 -50.15
CA GLN A 707 19.99 14.75 -49.30
C GLN A 707 20.73 14.56 -47.95
N ILE A 708 21.70 13.67 -47.91
CA ILE A 708 22.48 13.37 -46.70
C ILE A 708 23.66 14.33 -46.54
N ALA A 709 24.38 14.58 -47.64
CA ALA A 709 25.50 15.50 -47.67
C ALA A 709 25.34 16.55 -48.77
N ALA A 710 25.62 17.81 -48.42
CA ALA A 710 25.73 18.91 -49.37
C ALA A 710 27.20 19.20 -49.71
N GLY A 711 27.44 19.86 -50.84
CA GLY A 711 28.76 20.39 -51.20
C GLY A 711 29.25 21.50 -50.28
N VAL A 712 30.50 21.90 -50.44
CA VAL A 712 31.14 22.96 -49.64
C VAL A 712 30.99 24.36 -50.24
N GLY A 713 30.20 24.48 -51.32
CA GLY A 713 30.05 25.72 -52.11
C GLY A 713 30.74 25.64 -53.48
N GLU A 714 30.47 26.60 -54.35
CA GLU A 714 31.09 26.72 -55.70
C GLU A 714 30.99 25.47 -56.59
N GLY A 715 29.97 24.64 -56.36
CA GLY A 715 29.83 23.36 -57.07
C GLY A 715 30.91 22.34 -56.73
N LYS A 716 31.48 22.39 -55.51
CA LYS A 716 32.52 21.45 -55.04
C LYS A 716 32.01 20.54 -53.93
N PHE A 717 32.47 19.29 -53.91
CA PHE A 717 32.28 18.36 -52.80
C PHE A 717 33.45 18.40 -51.80
N ALA A 718 34.65 18.76 -52.25
CA ALA A 718 35.92 18.63 -51.55
C ALA A 718 36.22 17.19 -51.04
N PRO A 719 36.41 16.20 -51.94
CA PRO A 719 36.63 14.79 -51.60
C PRO A 719 37.69 14.52 -50.53
N ASP A 720 38.80 15.26 -50.58
CA ASP A 720 39.97 15.06 -49.71
C ASP A 720 39.90 15.82 -48.38
N MET A 721 38.89 16.68 -48.20
CA MET A 721 38.73 17.46 -46.97
C MET A 721 38.45 16.52 -45.80
N LYS A 722 39.09 16.78 -44.66
CA LYS A 722 38.85 16.03 -43.43
C LYS A 722 37.49 16.38 -42.84
N VAL A 723 36.78 15.36 -42.37
CA VAL A 723 35.43 15.51 -41.82
C VAL A 723 35.50 15.89 -40.36
N THR A 724 34.86 17.00 -39.99
CA THR A 724 34.74 17.43 -38.60
C THR A 724 33.60 16.69 -37.88
N ARG A 725 33.62 16.70 -36.55
CA ARG A 725 32.61 16.02 -35.71
C ARG A 725 31.18 16.52 -35.99
N GLU A 726 30.99 17.81 -36.19
CA GLU A 726 29.69 18.40 -36.52
C GLU A 726 29.22 18.03 -37.93
N GLN A 727 30.13 17.89 -38.90
CA GLN A 727 29.79 17.41 -40.24
C GLN A 727 29.35 15.95 -40.21
N TYR A 728 30.07 15.12 -39.45
CA TYR A 728 29.68 13.74 -39.26
C TYR A 728 28.31 13.62 -38.58
N ALA A 729 28.09 14.35 -37.49
CA ALA A 729 26.80 14.35 -36.79
C ALA A 729 25.65 14.72 -37.74
N GLN A 730 25.84 15.72 -38.59
CA GLN A 730 24.82 16.11 -39.56
C GLN A 730 24.57 15.05 -40.64
N PHE A 731 25.63 14.43 -41.17
CA PHE A 731 25.47 13.36 -42.16
C PHE A 731 24.74 12.16 -41.57
N LEU A 732 25.12 11.74 -40.37
CA LEU A 732 24.48 10.64 -39.67
C LEU A 732 23.01 10.92 -39.37
N TYR A 733 22.71 12.12 -38.86
CA TYR A 733 21.35 12.57 -38.60
C TYR A 733 20.48 12.53 -39.86
N ASN A 734 20.98 13.07 -40.98
CA ASN A 734 20.26 13.04 -42.24
C ASN A 734 20.07 11.62 -42.78
N ALA A 735 21.05 10.73 -42.60
CA ALA A 735 20.95 9.33 -43.02
C ALA A 735 19.86 8.59 -42.24
N ILE A 736 19.80 8.77 -40.92
CA ILE A 736 18.74 8.19 -40.07
C ILE A 736 17.35 8.72 -40.47
N LEU A 737 17.22 10.02 -40.73
CA LEU A 737 15.96 10.60 -41.20
C LEU A 737 15.55 10.04 -42.57
N ASN A 738 16.50 9.88 -43.47
CA ASN A 738 16.25 9.30 -44.79
C ASN A 738 15.72 7.87 -44.66
N GLU A 739 16.36 7.01 -43.86
CA GLU A 739 15.92 5.64 -43.61
C GLU A 739 14.50 5.58 -43.01
N ARG A 740 14.22 6.39 -41.98
CA ARG A 740 12.88 6.45 -41.35
C ARG A 740 11.77 6.92 -42.30
N SER A 741 12.09 7.68 -43.34
CA SER A 741 11.11 8.13 -44.34
C SER A 741 10.76 7.07 -45.41
N HIS A 742 11.50 5.96 -45.45
CA HIS A 742 11.27 4.85 -46.38
C HIS A 742 10.76 3.57 -45.68
N GLN A 743 10.53 3.62 -44.35
CA GLN A 743 9.78 2.64 -43.56
C GLN A 743 8.33 3.09 -43.43
#